data_AF-A0A4W4FG40-F1
#
_entry.id   AF-A0A4W4FG40-F1
#
_cell.length_a   1.000
_cell.length_b   1.000
_cell.length_c   1.000
_cell.angle_alpha   90.00
_cell.angle_beta   90.00
_cell.angle_gamma   90.00
#
_symmetry.space_group_name_H-M   'P 1'
#
loop_
_entity.id
_entity.type
_entity.pdbx_description
1 polymer ?
#
loop_
_entity_poly.entity_id
_entity_poly.type
_entity_poly.pdbx_seq_one_letter_code
_entity_poly.pdbx_strand_id
1 'polypeptide(L)'
;MSLDEDTRWLEWVTKQFGNIAGDDKEIDLDEFKTALKVKESFFAERFFELFDSDGSRSISLDELLKALNLLIHGSKTDKLRFLFQVYDVDVCSRLPFKDISLIHLSNPDSTGSGSIDPDELRTVLKSCLRESAISLPEEKLDDLTLALFESADKDNSGSITFEELKADAANWLKPPEMEQKKRNTPRYLTRAYWQNNSRKLLFLCFYCLINVLLFIMAMLQHAPGGIWLMLAKGCGTCLDLNCTFIMVLMLRRCLTWLRATWVVRVLPLDQNILLHHIVGYAILIFTIGHTMAHVMNFGRLIQMDGRYHMWEYLLTTRPGIGWIYGTASITGVVLQVLICLMVVCSSTFVRRSGHFEVFYWTHLSYVWVWILLIVHCANFWKWFVVPGIVFIVEKLVGIAVSRMSGQYIIEVNLLPSKVTHLVIKRPPFFHFKPGDFIYINIPVIAKYEWHPFTISSAPEQQDIMWLHVRSMGQWTNRLYEYFQSESQTTSTKRLTASLRNRHHQTQTLVTTHPSVSLIRVNENHRFCNIKCYVDGPYGTPTRQIFASEHAVLIGAGIGITPFASILQSIIYRMRKQNCPNCSYSWCATIKDSEMNLRKVDFIWINRDQKSFEWFVSLLTKLEMDQADEEPEGRFLEMHMYMTSALSKNDMKAIGLQMALDLLAKKEKRDSITGLRTRTQPGRPEWRKVFQKVSEEKKGKVHVFYCGSPALAKVIKAHCEQFGFSFYKENF
;
A
#
# COMPACT_ATOMS: atom_id res chain seq x y z
N MET A 1 -11.01 -5.18 41.99
CA MET A 1 -10.04 -6.28 41.94
C MET A 1 -10.10 -7.01 43.27
N SER A 2 -9.73 -8.30 43.31
CA SER A 2 -9.55 -9.01 44.58
C SER A 2 -8.20 -8.61 45.20
N LEU A 3 -8.05 -8.73 46.53
CA LEU A 3 -6.78 -8.45 47.25
C LEU A 3 -5.57 -9.23 46.68
N ASP A 4 -5.81 -10.38 46.05
CA ASP A 4 -4.79 -11.24 45.40
C ASP A 4 -4.37 -10.71 44.01
N GLU A 5 -5.23 -9.93 43.33
CA GLU A 5 -4.87 -9.25 42.08
C GLU A 5 -4.04 -7.99 42.34
N ASP A 6 -4.34 -7.24 43.42
CA ASP A 6 -3.62 -6.02 43.78
C ASP A 6 -2.19 -6.29 44.22
N THR A 7 -1.97 -7.37 44.99
CA THR A 7 -0.62 -7.81 45.41
C THR A 7 0.23 -8.25 44.23
N ARG A 8 -0.33 -9.05 43.31
CA ARG A 8 0.36 -9.44 42.07
C ARG A 8 0.67 -8.25 41.16
N TRP A 9 -0.20 -7.26 41.12
CA TRP A 9 0.02 -6.03 40.34
C TRP A 9 1.17 -5.20 40.94
N LEU A 10 1.20 -5.02 42.26
CA LEU A 10 2.28 -4.30 42.96
C LEU A 10 3.65 -5.00 42.79
N GLU A 11 3.68 -6.34 42.90
CA GLU A 11 4.90 -7.12 42.65
C GLU A 11 5.39 -6.96 41.20
N TRP A 12 4.45 -6.95 40.25
CA TRP A 12 4.77 -6.75 38.84
C TRP A 12 5.33 -5.34 38.58
N VAL A 13 4.69 -4.29 39.10
CA VAL A 13 5.15 -2.90 38.95
C VAL A 13 6.53 -2.72 39.56
N THR A 14 6.75 -3.21 40.78
CA THR A 14 8.05 -3.13 41.47
C THR A 14 9.15 -3.82 40.67
N LYS A 15 8.85 -4.99 40.07
CA LYS A 15 9.80 -5.70 39.20
C LYS A 15 10.07 -4.96 37.89
N GLN A 16 9.07 -4.30 37.31
CA GLN A 16 9.28 -3.48 36.11
C GLN A 16 10.10 -2.23 36.43
N PHE A 17 9.81 -1.55 37.54
CA PHE A 17 10.59 -0.40 38.01
C PHE A 17 12.07 -0.76 38.14
N GLY A 18 12.40 -1.86 38.83
CA GLY A 18 13.80 -2.28 38.99
C GLY A 18 14.51 -2.69 37.69
N ASN A 19 13.78 -3.05 36.62
CA ASN A 19 14.40 -3.30 35.31
C ASN A 19 14.67 -2.00 34.53
N ILE A 20 13.96 -0.92 34.85
CA ILE A 20 14.03 0.36 34.15
C ILE A 20 15.03 1.28 34.85
N ALA A 21 14.91 1.40 36.18
CA ALA A 21 15.67 2.29 37.07
C ALA A 21 17.12 1.82 37.38
N GLY A 22 17.66 0.90 36.58
CA GLY A 22 19.06 0.45 36.70
C GLY A 22 19.58 0.14 38.12
N ASP A 23 20.83 0.55 38.37
CA ASP A 23 21.56 0.36 39.63
C ASP A 23 21.32 1.52 40.64
N ASP A 24 20.88 2.69 40.15
CA ASP A 24 20.61 3.92 40.89
C ASP A 24 19.19 3.97 41.49
N LYS A 25 18.29 3.05 41.10
CA LYS A 25 16.94 2.86 41.67
C LYS A 25 16.03 4.10 41.54
N GLU A 26 16.33 4.97 40.62
CA GLU A 26 15.51 6.10 40.23
C GLU A 26 15.32 6.06 38.71
N ILE A 27 14.18 6.55 38.21
CA ILE A 27 13.93 6.60 36.76
C ILE A 27 14.13 8.03 36.29
N ASP A 28 15.11 8.28 35.43
CA ASP A 28 15.27 9.58 34.79
C ASP A 28 14.30 9.80 33.62
N LEU A 29 14.25 11.02 33.08
CA LEU A 29 13.33 11.37 31.99
C LEU A 29 13.55 10.54 30.71
N ASP A 30 14.80 10.19 30.39
CA ASP A 30 15.13 9.43 29.18
C ASP A 30 14.81 7.94 29.35
N GLU A 31 15.01 7.40 30.55
CA GLU A 31 14.58 6.06 30.96
C GLU A 31 13.05 5.95 30.98
N PHE A 32 12.36 6.95 31.52
CA PHE A 32 10.90 7.02 31.51
C PHE A 32 10.34 7.04 30.08
N LYS A 33 10.91 7.87 29.21
CA LYS A 33 10.57 7.92 27.77
C LYS A 33 10.84 6.58 27.09
N THR A 34 11.97 5.94 27.40
CA THR A 34 12.35 4.63 26.85
C THR A 34 11.40 3.53 27.29
N ALA A 35 10.99 3.53 28.57
CA ALA A 35 10.01 2.59 29.12
C ALA A 35 8.63 2.72 28.44
N LEU A 36 8.20 3.95 28.18
CA LEU A 36 6.98 4.27 27.43
C LEU A 36 7.13 4.04 25.90
N LYS A 37 8.34 3.74 25.42
CA LYS A 37 8.69 3.59 23.99
C LYS A 37 8.36 4.83 23.16
N VAL A 38 8.51 6.00 23.77
CA VAL A 38 8.37 7.31 23.11
C VAL A 38 9.74 7.98 23.00
N LYS A 39 10.03 8.64 21.88
CA LYS A 39 11.33 9.34 21.70
C LYS A 39 11.26 10.79 22.17
N GLU A 40 10.25 11.51 21.70
CA GLU A 40 9.93 12.89 22.08
C GLU A 40 8.41 12.94 22.26
N SER A 41 7.94 13.31 23.45
CA SER A 41 6.50 13.38 23.74
C SER A 41 6.29 14.47 24.79
N PHE A 42 5.60 15.54 24.40
CA PHE A 42 5.22 16.66 25.27
C PHE A 42 4.50 16.14 26.52
N PHE A 43 3.59 15.19 26.34
CA PHE A 43 2.88 14.58 27.46
C PHE A 43 3.79 13.72 28.35
N ALA A 44 4.83 13.08 27.80
CA ALA A 44 5.67 12.19 28.61
C ALA A 44 6.51 13.00 29.59
N GLU A 45 6.96 14.19 29.17
CA GLU A 45 7.62 15.17 30.04
C GLU A 45 6.64 15.66 31.12
N ARG A 46 5.40 15.98 30.76
CA ARG A 46 4.35 16.37 31.72
C ARG A 46 3.98 15.28 32.72
N PHE A 47 3.84 14.03 32.27
CA PHE A 47 3.59 12.89 33.17
C PHE A 47 4.76 12.68 34.12
N PHE A 48 5.99 12.85 33.63
CA PHE A 48 7.19 12.74 34.43
C PHE A 48 7.22 13.79 35.53
N GLU A 49 6.99 15.06 35.19
CA GLU A 49 6.94 16.17 36.15
C GLU A 49 5.80 16.06 37.17
N LEU A 50 4.66 15.45 36.80
CA LEU A 50 3.57 15.20 37.74
C LEU A 50 3.83 14.00 38.66
N PHE A 51 4.71 13.08 38.25
CA PHE A 51 5.09 11.93 39.05
C PHE A 51 6.23 12.30 40.01
N ASP A 52 7.15 13.16 39.56
CA ASP A 52 8.22 13.78 40.35
C ASP A 52 7.64 14.83 41.31
N SER A 53 7.20 14.36 42.47
CA SER A 53 6.51 15.19 43.46
C SER A 53 7.45 16.06 44.28
N ASP A 54 8.73 15.67 44.35
CA ASP A 54 9.77 16.38 45.08
C ASP A 54 10.65 17.28 44.20
N GLY A 55 10.49 17.21 42.86
CA GLY A 55 11.19 18.04 41.89
C GLY A 55 12.65 17.63 41.70
N SER A 56 13.00 16.39 42.05
CA SER A 56 14.36 15.83 42.00
C SER A 56 14.87 15.60 40.57
N ARG A 57 13.99 15.67 39.56
CA ARG A 57 14.23 15.29 38.15
C ARG A 57 14.47 13.80 37.93
N SER A 58 14.08 12.98 38.89
CA SER A 58 14.04 11.53 38.81
C SER A 58 12.75 11.04 39.48
N ILE A 59 12.28 9.84 39.14
CA ILE A 59 11.07 9.27 39.75
C ILE A 59 11.48 8.12 40.66
N SER A 60 11.19 8.26 41.94
CA SER A 60 11.35 7.19 42.92
C SER A 60 10.23 6.14 42.81
N LEU A 61 10.47 4.94 43.36
CA LEU A 61 9.47 3.87 43.39
C LEU A 61 8.19 4.30 44.13
N ASP A 62 8.32 5.06 45.22
CA ASP A 62 7.20 5.51 46.04
C ASP A 62 6.32 6.52 45.28
N GLU A 63 6.94 7.44 44.55
CA GLU A 63 6.26 8.40 43.68
C GLU A 63 5.52 7.73 42.54
N LEU A 64 6.18 6.78 41.85
CA LEU A 64 5.54 6.03 40.79
C LEU A 64 4.33 5.25 41.31
N LEU A 65 4.46 4.60 42.47
CA LEU A 65 3.36 3.83 43.07
C LEU A 65 2.21 4.74 43.50
N LYS A 66 2.50 5.90 44.10
CA LYS A 66 1.47 6.90 44.45
C LYS A 66 0.70 7.38 43.23
N ALA A 67 1.42 7.74 42.16
CA ALA A 67 0.80 8.23 40.93
C ALA A 67 -0.01 7.15 40.21
N LEU A 68 0.51 5.92 40.09
CA LEU A 68 -0.22 4.80 39.50
C LEU A 68 -1.44 4.40 40.34
N ASN A 69 -1.34 4.44 41.67
CA ASN A 69 -2.46 4.14 42.55
C ASN A 69 -3.60 5.16 42.36
N LEU A 70 -3.28 6.45 42.19
CA LEU A 70 -4.26 7.48 41.85
C LEU A 70 -4.92 7.20 40.49
N LEU A 71 -4.15 6.81 39.47
CA LEU A 71 -4.69 6.53 38.13
C LEU A 71 -5.55 5.25 38.08
N ILE A 72 -5.26 4.25 38.90
CA ILE A 72 -5.96 2.97 38.91
C ILE A 72 -7.17 3.02 39.86
N HIS A 73 -6.95 3.39 41.11
CA HIS A 73 -7.93 3.34 42.19
C HIS A 73 -8.59 4.68 42.51
N GLY A 74 -8.11 5.79 41.95
CA GLY A 74 -8.71 7.11 42.14
C GLY A 74 -10.15 7.16 41.64
N SER A 75 -10.94 8.07 42.23
CA SER A 75 -12.30 8.34 41.76
C SER A 75 -12.28 8.96 40.36
N LYS A 76 -13.42 8.99 39.66
CA LYS A 76 -13.51 9.66 38.35
C LYS A 76 -13.07 11.12 38.42
N THR A 77 -13.35 11.79 39.53
CA THR A 77 -12.94 13.17 39.80
C THR A 77 -11.43 13.30 40.02
N ASP A 78 -10.79 12.33 40.69
CA ASP A 78 -9.33 12.37 40.90
C ASP A 78 -8.58 12.17 39.59
N LYS A 79 -9.05 11.24 38.74
CA LYS A 79 -8.47 11.01 37.41
C LYS A 79 -8.66 12.22 36.48
N LEU A 80 -9.80 12.89 36.57
CA LEU A 80 -10.07 14.14 35.86
C LEU A 80 -9.16 15.27 36.34
N ARG A 81 -8.91 15.36 37.65
CA ARG A 81 -8.05 16.38 38.23
C ARG A 81 -6.60 16.17 37.83
N PHE A 82 -6.15 14.92 37.87
CA PHE A 82 -4.85 14.54 37.33
C PHE A 82 -4.73 14.89 35.84
N LEU A 83 -5.76 14.60 35.05
CA LEU A 83 -5.78 14.98 33.63
C LEU A 83 -5.71 16.50 33.46
N PHE A 84 -6.51 17.27 34.20
CA PHE A 84 -6.48 18.73 34.17
C PHE A 84 -5.07 19.28 34.43
N GLN A 85 -4.37 18.74 35.42
CA GLN A 85 -2.97 19.10 35.72
C GLN A 85 -1.98 18.74 34.62
N VAL A 86 -2.29 17.81 33.71
CA VAL A 86 -1.46 17.52 32.53
C VAL A 86 -1.63 18.61 31.45
N TYR A 87 -2.80 19.25 31.38
CA TYR A 87 -3.12 20.28 30.38
C TYR A 87 -2.80 21.71 30.84
N ASP A 88 -2.73 21.97 32.15
CA ASP A 88 -2.23 23.21 32.77
C ASP A 88 -0.70 23.30 32.59
N VAL A 89 -0.25 24.12 31.63
CA VAL A 89 1.14 24.16 31.15
C VAL A 89 2.02 25.00 32.06
N ASP A 90 1.44 25.99 32.75
CA ASP A 90 2.09 26.93 33.66
C ASP A 90 2.84 26.26 34.82
N VAL A 91 2.45 25.04 35.20
CA VAL A 91 3.11 24.25 36.26
C VAL A 91 4.59 23.92 35.94
N CYS A 92 5.01 23.92 34.67
CA CYS A 92 6.27 23.28 34.24
C CYS A 92 7.27 24.14 33.46
N SER A 93 7.23 25.46 33.58
CA SER A 93 8.19 26.37 32.93
C SER A 93 9.65 26.31 33.48
N ARG A 94 10.06 25.21 34.13
CA ARG A 94 11.37 25.05 34.80
C ARG A 94 12.50 24.44 33.95
N LEU A 95 12.29 24.13 32.66
CA LEU A 95 13.35 23.65 31.76
C LEU A 95 13.57 24.58 30.55
N PRO A 96 14.84 24.78 30.11
CA PRO A 96 15.16 25.71 29.05
C PRO A 96 14.81 25.11 27.68
N PHE A 97 13.62 25.42 27.16
CA PHE A 97 13.33 25.27 25.74
C PHE A 97 14.17 26.27 24.93
N LYS A 98 15.06 25.77 24.08
CA LYS A 98 15.98 26.61 23.28
C LYS A 98 15.30 27.39 22.14
N ASP A 99 13.99 27.19 21.90
CA ASP A 99 13.27 27.68 20.72
C ASP A 99 11.94 28.42 21.00
N ILE A 100 11.72 28.97 22.20
CA ILE A 100 10.51 29.76 22.48
C ILE A 100 10.90 31.10 23.10
N SER A 101 11.09 32.11 22.25
CA SER A 101 11.53 33.46 22.62
C SER A 101 10.42 34.41 23.08
N LEU A 102 9.22 33.91 23.43
CA LEU A 102 8.08 34.75 23.83
C LEU A 102 7.14 34.05 24.83
N ILE A 103 7.58 33.77 26.05
CA ILE A 103 6.64 33.62 27.18
C ILE A 103 7.13 34.51 28.31
N HIS A 104 6.21 35.32 28.81
CA HIS A 104 6.41 36.29 29.89
C HIS A 104 6.96 35.61 31.16
N LEU A 105 7.79 36.37 31.87
CA LEU A 105 8.34 36.04 33.19
C LEU A 105 7.21 35.79 34.19
N SER A 106 6.81 34.53 34.37
CA SER A 106 6.00 34.09 35.51
C SER A 106 6.89 33.55 36.63
N ASN A 107 6.42 33.77 37.86
CA ASN A 107 7.15 33.70 39.12
C ASN A 107 7.52 32.24 39.49
N PRO A 108 8.71 31.93 40.03
CA PRO A 108 9.16 30.54 40.29
C PRO A 108 8.34 29.75 41.34
N ASP A 109 7.46 30.43 42.08
CA ASP A 109 6.64 29.90 43.18
C ASP A 109 5.15 29.74 42.81
N SER A 110 4.75 29.89 41.55
CA SER A 110 3.35 29.66 41.17
C SER A 110 3.04 28.17 41.13
N THR A 111 2.40 27.65 42.18
CA THR A 111 1.41 26.59 42.02
C THR A 111 0.51 26.97 40.83
N GLY A 112 0.37 26.09 39.84
CA GLY A 112 -0.30 26.37 38.56
C GLY A 112 -1.58 27.19 38.71
N SER A 113 -1.88 28.01 37.71
CA SER A 113 -2.98 29.00 37.75
C SER A 113 -4.34 28.35 38.07
N GLY A 114 -4.46 27.02 37.92
CA GLY A 114 -5.66 26.26 38.27
C GLY A 114 -6.77 26.44 37.23
N SER A 115 -6.42 27.02 36.08
CA SER A 115 -7.27 27.32 34.93
C SER A 115 -6.44 27.15 33.66
N ILE A 116 -7.02 26.61 32.58
CA ILE A 116 -6.32 26.46 31.30
C ILE A 116 -6.61 27.70 30.45
N ASP A 117 -5.57 28.43 30.05
CA ASP A 117 -5.71 29.60 29.20
C ASP A 117 -5.68 29.24 27.68
N PRO A 118 -6.04 30.18 26.77
CA PRO A 118 -6.03 29.92 25.34
C PRO A 118 -4.64 29.58 24.77
N ASP A 119 -3.56 30.17 25.30
CA ASP A 119 -2.20 29.99 24.78
C ASP A 119 -1.58 28.66 25.24
N GLU A 120 -1.92 28.22 26.46
CA GLU A 120 -1.66 26.89 26.98
C GLU A 120 -2.37 25.84 26.16
N LEU A 121 -3.68 26.00 25.92
CA LEU A 121 -4.46 25.10 25.08
C LEU A 121 -3.90 25.02 23.66
N ARG A 122 -3.47 26.16 23.10
CA ARG A 122 -2.79 26.24 21.81
C ARG A 122 -1.50 25.44 21.79
N THR A 123 -0.70 25.55 22.85
CA THR A 123 0.57 24.82 23.01
C THR A 123 0.33 23.31 23.08
N VAL A 124 -0.66 22.88 23.86
CA VAL A 124 -1.03 21.45 23.94
C VAL A 124 -1.52 20.95 22.58
N LEU A 125 -2.38 21.69 21.88
CA LEU A 125 -2.87 21.32 20.55
C LEU A 125 -1.73 21.26 19.52
N LYS A 126 -0.81 22.22 19.54
CA LYS A 126 0.38 22.24 18.67
C LYS A 126 1.25 21.00 18.88
N SER A 127 1.49 20.63 20.14
CA SER A 127 2.23 19.43 20.51
C SER A 127 1.48 18.16 20.09
N CYS A 128 0.15 18.08 20.28
CA CYS A 128 -0.68 16.97 19.83
C CYS A 128 -0.62 16.79 18.30
N LEU A 129 -0.67 17.88 17.54
CA LEU A 129 -0.58 17.89 16.08
C LEU A 129 0.78 17.39 15.61
N ARG A 130 1.86 17.90 16.22
CA ARG A 130 3.25 17.48 15.92
C ARG A 130 3.45 15.99 16.20
N GLU A 131 3.01 15.50 17.36
CA GLU A 131 3.08 14.07 17.71
C GLU A 131 2.24 13.19 16.76
N SER A 132 1.11 13.70 16.28
CA SER A 132 0.22 13.01 15.33
C SER A 132 0.67 13.06 13.87
N ALA A 133 1.78 13.76 13.59
CA ALA A 133 2.25 14.08 12.24
C ALA A 133 1.21 14.84 11.38
N ILE A 134 0.41 15.69 12.02
CA ILE A 134 -0.53 16.62 11.37
C ILE A 134 0.12 18.00 11.35
N SER A 135 0.15 18.62 10.17
CA SER A 135 0.58 20.01 10.00
C SER A 135 -0.61 20.86 9.58
N LEU A 136 -0.94 21.86 10.38
CA LEU A 136 -1.92 22.89 10.07
C LEU A 136 -1.21 24.25 9.96
N PRO A 137 -1.67 25.16 9.07
CA PRO A 137 -1.25 26.56 9.13
C PRO A 137 -1.49 27.15 10.52
N GLU A 138 -0.63 28.07 10.99
CA GLU A 138 -0.77 28.65 12.34
C GLU A 138 -2.13 29.36 12.51
N GLU A 139 -2.65 30.05 11.48
CA GLU A 139 -4.00 30.64 11.50
C GLU A 139 -5.10 29.59 11.79
N LYS A 140 -5.00 28.40 11.20
CA LYS A 140 -5.96 27.31 11.43
C LYS A 140 -5.81 26.67 12.81
N LEU A 141 -4.60 26.68 13.37
CA LEU A 141 -4.35 26.24 14.73
C LEU A 141 -4.98 27.24 15.72
N ASP A 142 -4.91 28.53 15.42
CA ASP A 142 -5.53 29.57 16.25
C ASP A 142 -7.07 29.42 16.20
N ASP A 143 -7.65 29.24 15.01
CA ASP A 143 -9.08 28.96 14.84
C ASP A 143 -9.53 27.68 15.59
N LEU A 144 -8.71 26.62 15.54
CA LEU A 144 -8.94 25.36 16.23
C LEU A 144 -8.98 25.57 17.75
N THR A 145 -8.01 26.33 18.25
CA THR A 145 -7.86 26.63 19.67
C THR A 145 -9.06 27.44 20.15
N LEU A 146 -9.41 28.52 19.44
CA LEU A 146 -10.56 29.36 19.76
C LEU A 146 -11.86 28.56 19.75
N ALA A 147 -12.11 27.75 18.72
CA ALA A 147 -13.33 26.95 18.63
C ALA A 147 -13.45 25.91 19.75
N LEU A 148 -12.33 25.33 20.20
CA LEU A 148 -12.32 24.42 21.34
C LEU A 148 -12.51 25.17 22.66
N PHE A 149 -11.84 26.32 22.81
CA PHE A 149 -11.90 27.18 23.97
C PHE A 149 -13.33 27.72 24.20
N GLU A 150 -13.96 28.32 23.18
CA GLU A 150 -15.35 28.79 23.20
C GLU A 150 -16.36 27.67 23.54
N SER A 151 -16.04 26.41 23.22
CA SER A 151 -16.91 25.28 23.54
C SER A 151 -16.80 24.84 25.00
N ALA A 152 -15.64 25.08 25.61
CA ALA A 152 -15.31 24.63 26.97
C ALA A 152 -15.58 25.72 28.03
N ASP A 153 -15.23 26.97 27.73
CA ASP A 153 -15.51 28.17 28.55
C ASP A 153 -16.99 28.57 28.40
N LYS A 154 -17.83 28.11 29.33
CA LYS A 154 -19.28 28.32 29.26
C LYS A 154 -19.71 29.62 29.93
N ASP A 155 -18.90 30.11 30.88
CA ASP A 155 -19.17 31.33 31.60
C ASP A 155 -18.51 32.58 30.96
N ASN A 156 -17.71 32.39 29.89
CA ASN A 156 -16.94 33.40 29.19
C ASN A 156 -15.95 34.13 30.12
N SER A 157 -15.40 33.41 31.10
CA SER A 157 -14.44 33.96 32.05
C SER A 157 -13.05 34.19 31.44
N GLY A 158 -12.78 33.64 30.25
CA GLY A 158 -11.49 33.76 29.57
C GLY A 158 -10.43 32.77 30.07
N SER A 159 -10.82 31.78 30.89
CA SER A 159 -10.00 30.63 31.27
C SER A 159 -10.87 29.40 31.55
N ILE A 160 -10.40 28.19 31.24
CA ILE A 160 -11.17 26.95 31.46
C ILE A 160 -10.89 26.43 32.86
N THR A 161 -11.90 26.44 33.72
CA THR A 161 -11.79 25.94 35.10
C THR A 161 -11.96 24.42 35.19
N PHE A 162 -11.51 23.82 36.30
CA PHE A 162 -11.70 22.39 36.55
C PHE A 162 -13.17 21.95 36.52
N GLU A 163 -14.09 22.78 37.02
CA GLU A 163 -15.52 22.46 37.04
C GLU A 163 -16.15 22.52 35.64
N GLU A 164 -15.69 23.43 34.77
CA GLU A 164 -16.09 23.47 33.36
C GLU A 164 -15.56 22.26 32.59
N LEU A 165 -14.28 21.92 32.76
CA LEU A 165 -13.70 20.72 32.20
C LEU A 165 -14.46 19.48 32.66
N LYS A 166 -14.82 19.39 33.94
CA LYS A 166 -15.57 18.27 34.53
C LYS A 166 -17.00 18.17 34.01
N ALA A 167 -17.67 19.31 33.77
CA ALA A 167 -19.00 19.34 33.16
C ALA A 167 -18.97 18.84 31.70
N ASP A 168 -17.92 19.18 30.96
CA ASP A 168 -17.76 18.81 29.55
C ASP A 168 -17.07 17.44 29.36
N ALA A 169 -16.33 16.97 30.36
CA ALA A 169 -15.69 15.67 30.44
C ALA A 169 -16.64 14.49 30.24
N ALA A 170 -17.93 14.64 30.57
CA ALA A 170 -18.95 13.63 30.31
C ALA A 170 -19.16 13.36 28.80
N ASN A 171 -18.87 14.35 27.96
CA ASN A 171 -18.81 14.22 26.50
C ASN A 171 -17.39 13.85 26.02
N TRP A 172 -16.34 14.32 26.70
CA TRP A 172 -14.96 14.13 26.25
C TRP A 172 -14.42 12.72 26.56
N LEU A 173 -14.77 12.12 27.70
CA LEU A 173 -14.12 10.91 28.22
C LEU A 173 -14.95 9.64 28.14
N LYS A 174 -15.97 9.57 27.27
CA LYS A 174 -16.63 8.29 27.00
C LYS A 174 -15.59 7.30 26.47
N PRO A 175 -15.23 6.26 27.24
CA PRO A 175 -14.34 5.23 26.73
C PRO A 175 -15.07 4.58 25.55
N PRO A 176 -14.42 4.39 24.39
CA PRO A 176 -15.03 3.58 23.34
C PRO A 176 -15.32 2.20 23.92
N GLU A 177 -16.50 1.65 23.58
CA GLU A 177 -16.82 0.27 23.93
C GLU A 177 -15.68 -0.65 23.50
N MET A 178 -15.08 -1.36 24.45
CA MET A 178 -14.04 -2.32 24.16
C MET A 178 -14.64 -3.48 23.37
N GLU A 179 -14.57 -3.40 22.04
CA GLU A 179 -14.90 -4.54 21.19
C GLU A 179 -13.89 -5.66 21.48
N GLN A 180 -14.39 -6.74 22.06
CA GLN A 180 -13.64 -7.99 22.22
C GLN A 180 -13.14 -8.45 20.85
N LYS A 181 -11.82 -8.37 20.63
CA LYS A 181 -11.15 -8.92 19.46
C LYS A 181 -11.29 -10.44 19.45
N LYS A 182 -12.40 -10.96 18.95
CA LYS A 182 -12.49 -12.36 18.54
C LYS A 182 -11.56 -12.54 17.34
N ARG A 183 -10.44 -13.23 17.57
CA ARG A 183 -9.58 -13.73 16.49
C ARG A 183 -10.36 -14.75 15.68
N ASN A 184 -11.11 -14.28 14.68
CA ASN A 184 -11.74 -15.17 13.72
C ASN A 184 -10.64 -15.75 12.83
N THR A 185 -10.38 -17.04 13.00
CA THR A 185 -9.53 -17.80 12.08
C THR A 185 -10.19 -17.81 10.69
N PRO A 186 -9.40 -17.72 9.61
CA PRO A 186 -9.95 -17.77 8.25
C PRO A 186 -10.62 -19.12 8.01
N ARG A 187 -11.95 -19.13 7.86
CA ARG A 187 -12.74 -20.35 7.64
C ARG A 187 -12.80 -20.68 6.14
N TYR A 188 -11.81 -21.42 5.65
CA TYR A 188 -11.75 -21.87 4.25
C TYR A 188 -12.89 -22.84 3.84
N LEU A 189 -13.64 -23.36 4.81
CA LEU A 189 -14.74 -24.34 4.61
C LEU A 189 -16.13 -23.70 4.64
N THR A 190 -16.26 -22.37 4.73
CA THR A 190 -17.58 -21.72 4.77
C THR A 190 -18.22 -21.67 3.38
N ARG A 191 -19.55 -21.84 3.31
CA ARG A 191 -20.34 -21.75 2.07
C ARG A 191 -20.10 -20.44 1.31
N ALA A 192 -19.97 -19.31 2.02
CA ALA A 192 -19.64 -18.01 1.44
C ALA A 192 -18.27 -18.00 0.73
N TYR A 193 -17.25 -18.65 1.31
CA TYR A 193 -15.92 -18.76 0.68
C TYR A 193 -16.00 -19.54 -0.63
N TRP A 194 -16.72 -20.66 -0.63
CA TRP A 194 -16.93 -21.49 -1.82
C TRP A 194 -17.72 -20.77 -2.91
N GLN A 195 -18.77 -20.03 -2.55
CA GLN A 195 -19.54 -19.22 -3.52
C GLN A 195 -18.66 -18.15 -4.17
N ASN A 196 -17.89 -17.42 -3.36
CA ASN A 196 -17.02 -16.33 -3.84
C ASN A 196 -15.81 -16.82 -4.65
N ASN A 197 -15.27 -18.00 -4.34
CA ASN A 197 -14.06 -18.54 -4.98
C ASN A 197 -14.33 -19.77 -5.88
N SER A 198 -15.60 -20.04 -6.22
CA SER A 198 -16.03 -21.22 -6.99
C SER A 198 -15.24 -21.43 -8.29
N ARG A 199 -15.10 -20.39 -9.12
CA ARG A 199 -14.33 -20.40 -10.38
C ARG A 199 -12.87 -20.84 -10.17
N LYS A 200 -12.24 -20.30 -9.13
CA LYS A 200 -10.84 -20.62 -8.77
C LYS A 200 -10.73 -22.07 -8.31
N LEU A 201 -11.63 -22.49 -7.42
CA LEU A 201 -11.61 -23.84 -6.85
C LEU A 201 -11.88 -24.90 -7.94
N LEU A 202 -12.87 -24.67 -8.80
CA LEU A 202 -13.18 -25.56 -9.92
C LEU A 202 -11.98 -25.71 -10.85
N PHE A 203 -11.32 -24.60 -11.21
CA PHE A 203 -10.11 -24.63 -12.02
C PHE A 203 -8.97 -25.42 -11.35
N LEU A 204 -8.73 -25.20 -10.05
CA LEU A 204 -7.72 -25.93 -9.30
C LEU A 204 -8.04 -27.43 -9.19
N CYS A 205 -9.30 -27.79 -8.95
CA CYS A 205 -9.75 -29.18 -8.96
C CYS A 205 -9.50 -29.84 -10.32
N PHE A 206 -9.85 -29.16 -11.42
CA PHE A 206 -9.61 -29.65 -12.77
C PHE A 206 -8.10 -29.80 -13.07
N TYR A 207 -7.29 -28.82 -12.70
CA TYR A 207 -5.84 -28.87 -12.82
C TYR A 207 -5.23 -30.04 -12.03
N CYS A 208 -5.67 -30.27 -10.79
CA CYS A 208 -5.23 -31.41 -9.98
C CYS A 208 -5.67 -32.73 -10.61
N LEU A 209 -6.91 -32.83 -11.10
CA LEU A 209 -7.43 -34.02 -11.76
C LEU A 209 -6.62 -34.39 -12.99
N ILE A 210 -6.27 -33.42 -13.85
CA ILE A 210 -5.43 -33.67 -15.03
C ILE A 210 -4.06 -34.19 -14.62
N ASN A 211 -3.41 -33.57 -13.63
CA ASN A 211 -2.09 -34.02 -13.17
C ASN A 211 -2.15 -35.46 -12.62
N VAL A 212 -3.16 -35.77 -11.81
CA VAL A 212 -3.35 -37.13 -11.26
C VAL A 212 -3.61 -38.14 -12.38
N LEU A 213 -4.46 -37.78 -13.35
CA LEU A 213 -4.78 -38.65 -14.49
C LEU A 213 -3.53 -38.97 -15.32
N LEU A 214 -2.76 -37.94 -15.70
CA LEU A 214 -1.52 -38.11 -16.46
C LEU A 214 -0.47 -38.92 -15.70
N PHE A 215 -0.35 -38.66 -14.38
CA PHE A 215 0.56 -39.41 -13.51
C PHE A 215 0.22 -40.91 -13.51
N ILE A 216 -1.04 -41.25 -13.27
CA ILE A 216 -1.51 -42.65 -13.22
C ILE A 216 -1.36 -43.32 -14.59
N MET A 217 -1.78 -42.65 -15.67
CA MET A 217 -1.64 -43.20 -17.04
C MET A 217 -0.17 -43.53 -17.37
N ALA A 218 0.75 -42.62 -17.05
CA ALA A 218 2.18 -42.84 -17.28
C ALA A 218 2.75 -43.98 -16.43
N MET A 219 2.31 -44.11 -15.17
CA MET A 219 2.67 -45.24 -14.31
C MET A 219 2.19 -46.56 -14.88
N LEU A 220 0.93 -46.65 -15.30
CA LEU A 220 0.34 -47.88 -15.84
C LEU A 220 1.03 -48.31 -17.13
N GLN A 221 1.37 -47.36 -18.01
CA GLN A 221 2.10 -47.65 -19.24
C GLN A 221 3.51 -48.21 -19.00
N HIS A 222 4.16 -47.84 -17.89
CA HIS A 222 5.52 -48.26 -17.56
C HIS A 222 5.58 -49.26 -16.39
N ALA A 223 4.45 -49.92 -16.08
CA ALA A 223 4.36 -50.90 -15.01
C ALA A 223 5.44 -52.01 -15.05
N PRO A 224 5.82 -52.55 -16.23
CA PRO A 224 6.84 -53.61 -16.31
C PRO A 224 8.24 -53.19 -15.84
N GLY A 225 8.56 -51.88 -15.84
CA GLY A 225 9.88 -51.38 -15.42
C GLY A 225 10.09 -51.33 -13.91
N GLY A 226 9.05 -51.59 -13.13
CA GLY A 226 9.05 -51.54 -11.67
C GLY A 226 8.84 -50.14 -11.09
N ILE A 227 8.64 -50.11 -9.77
CA ILE A 227 8.00 -48.98 -9.07
C ILE A 227 8.75 -47.64 -9.24
N TRP A 228 10.09 -47.67 -9.20
CA TRP A 228 10.90 -46.46 -9.32
C TRP A 228 10.85 -45.86 -10.73
N LEU A 229 10.83 -46.70 -11.77
CA LEU A 229 10.67 -46.22 -13.14
C LEU A 229 9.25 -45.69 -13.39
N MET A 230 8.23 -46.35 -12.84
CA MET A 230 6.85 -45.88 -12.91
C MET A 230 6.71 -44.49 -12.30
N LEU A 231 7.24 -44.28 -11.09
CA LEU A 231 7.22 -42.98 -10.41
C LEU A 231 7.99 -41.91 -11.21
N ALA A 232 9.16 -42.27 -11.75
CA ALA A 232 9.96 -41.36 -12.57
C ALA A 232 9.20 -40.89 -13.83
N LYS A 233 8.54 -41.82 -14.54
CA LYS A 233 7.73 -41.52 -15.74
C LYS A 233 6.44 -40.76 -15.43
N GLY A 234 5.80 -41.07 -14.30
CA GLY A 234 4.67 -40.33 -13.77
C GLY A 234 5.02 -38.87 -13.51
N CYS A 235 6.07 -38.62 -12.71
CA CYS A 235 6.54 -37.26 -12.43
C CYS A 235 7.00 -36.54 -13.70
N GLY A 236 7.68 -37.24 -14.63
CA GLY A 236 8.15 -36.68 -15.89
C GLY A 236 7.01 -36.17 -16.78
N THR A 237 5.93 -36.94 -16.91
CA THR A 237 4.75 -36.54 -17.71
C THR A 237 4.03 -35.33 -17.08
N CYS A 238 3.94 -35.29 -15.74
CA CYS A 238 3.44 -34.11 -15.05
C CYS A 238 4.35 -32.89 -15.26
N LEU A 239 5.68 -33.06 -15.27
CA LEU A 239 6.61 -31.98 -15.57
C LEU A 239 6.43 -31.44 -16.99
N ASP A 240 6.25 -32.31 -18.00
CA ASP A 240 6.00 -31.89 -19.38
C ASP A 240 4.80 -30.94 -19.49
N LEU A 241 3.68 -31.30 -18.84
CA LEU A 241 2.49 -30.44 -18.76
C LEU A 241 2.79 -29.13 -18.03
N ASN A 242 3.36 -29.20 -16.82
CA ASN A 242 3.49 -28.03 -15.95
C ASN A 242 4.53 -27.02 -16.46
N CYS A 243 5.66 -27.48 -17.00
CA CYS A 243 6.69 -26.64 -17.61
C CYS A 243 6.19 -25.94 -18.88
N THR A 244 5.19 -26.51 -19.56
CA THR A 244 4.51 -25.88 -20.69
C THR A 244 3.43 -24.91 -20.20
N PHE A 245 2.61 -25.34 -19.23
CA PHE A 245 1.47 -24.58 -18.74
C PHE A 245 1.89 -23.29 -18.00
N ILE A 246 3.01 -23.31 -17.27
CA ILE A 246 3.53 -22.13 -16.56
C ILE A 246 3.82 -20.95 -17.50
N MET A 247 4.19 -21.24 -18.76
CA MET A 247 4.42 -20.25 -19.80
C MET A 247 3.11 -19.66 -20.32
N VAL A 248 2.07 -20.50 -20.52
CA VAL A 248 0.73 -20.05 -20.96
C VAL A 248 0.14 -19.04 -19.98
N LEU A 249 0.38 -19.22 -18.67
CA LEU A 249 -0.04 -18.28 -17.62
C LEU A 249 0.63 -16.90 -17.71
N MET A 250 1.72 -16.78 -18.48
CA MET A 250 2.52 -15.56 -18.67
C MET A 250 2.40 -14.95 -20.07
N LEU A 251 1.44 -15.42 -20.88
CA LEU A 251 1.02 -14.80 -22.16
C LEU A 251 0.15 -13.57 -21.89
N ARG A 252 0.76 -12.47 -21.42
CA ARG A 252 0.03 -11.33 -20.84
C ARG A 252 -0.86 -10.62 -21.83
N ARG A 253 -0.47 -10.51 -23.10
CA ARG A 253 -1.28 -9.87 -24.14
C ARG A 253 -2.45 -10.76 -24.52
N CYS A 254 -2.20 -12.06 -24.75
CA CYS A 254 -3.23 -13.04 -25.03
C CYS A 254 -4.26 -13.14 -23.88
N LEU A 255 -3.79 -13.17 -22.63
CA LEU A 255 -4.65 -13.18 -21.45
C LEU A 255 -5.44 -11.88 -21.30
N THR A 256 -4.84 -10.73 -21.63
CA THR A 256 -5.55 -9.43 -21.62
C THR A 256 -6.65 -9.38 -22.68
N TRP A 257 -6.41 -9.95 -23.86
CA TRP A 257 -7.43 -10.12 -24.89
C TRP A 257 -8.52 -11.11 -24.45
N LEU A 258 -8.13 -12.27 -23.89
CA LEU A 258 -9.07 -13.29 -23.42
C LEU A 258 -9.97 -12.78 -22.29
N ARG A 259 -9.47 -11.87 -21.42
CA ARG A 259 -10.28 -11.18 -20.40
C ARG A 259 -11.41 -10.34 -20.98
N ALA A 260 -11.30 -9.88 -22.23
CA ALA A 260 -12.37 -9.13 -22.90
C ALA A 260 -13.47 -10.05 -23.47
N THR A 261 -13.32 -11.37 -23.37
CA THR A 261 -14.27 -12.36 -23.89
C THR A 261 -15.10 -12.99 -22.77
N TRP A 262 -16.10 -13.78 -23.16
CA TRP A 262 -16.95 -14.53 -22.22
C TRP A 262 -16.19 -15.53 -21.34
N VAL A 263 -14.98 -15.92 -21.75
CA VAL A 263 -14.14 -16.94 -21.08
C VAL A 263 -13.78 -16.55 -19.65
N VAL A 264 -13.73 -15.25 -19.33
CA VAL A 264 -13.46 -14.75 -17.96
C VAL A 264 -14.54 -15.15 -16.94
N ARG A 265 -15.74 -15.52 -17.41
CA ARG A 265 -16.82 -16.03 -16.54
C ARG A 265 -16.53 -17.43 -16.04
N VAL A 266 -15.75 -18.23 -16.78
CA VAL A 266 -15.44 -19.62 -16.45
C VAL A 266 -14.02 -19.74 -15.88
N LEU A 267 -13.03 -19.13 -16.52
CA LEU A 267 -11.62 -19.26 -16.15
C LEU A 267 -11.16 -18.13 -15.21
N PRO A 268 -10.38 -18.43 -14.16
CA PRO A 268 -9.82 -17.41 -13.24
C PRO A 268 -8.60 -16.69 -13.84
N LEU A 269 -8.78 -16.03 -15.00
CA LEU A 269 -7.71 -15.33 -15.75
C LEU A 269 -7.06 -14.18 -14.97
N ASP A 270 -7.78 -13.64 -14.00
CA ASP A 270 -7.33 -12.57 -13.10
C ASP A 270 -6.31 -13.06 -12.07
N GLN A 271 -6.23 -14.37 -11.86
CA GLN A 271 -5.32 -15.00 -10.91
C GLN A 271 -4.16 -15.72 -11.61
N ASN A 272 -3.85 -15.38 -12.86
CA ASN A 272 -2.79 -16.03 -13.64
C ASN A 272 -1.42 -16.01 -12.93
N ILE A 273 -1.04 -14.92 -12.26
CA ILE A 273 0.21 -14.83 -11.49
C ILE A 273 0.16 -15.72 -10.24
N LEU A 274 -1.00 -15.80 -9.56
CA LEU A 274 -1.18 -16.71 -8.42
C LEU A 274 -1.07 -18.18 -8.88
N LEU A 275 -1.72 -18.51 -9.99
CA LEU A 275 -1.63 -19.83 -10.61
C LEU A 275 -0.19 -20.14 -11.05
N HIS A 276 0.54 -19.16 -11.58
CA HIS A 276 1.95 -19.33 -11.95
C HIS A 276 2.81 -19.69 -10.74
N HIS A 277 2.57 -19.09 -9.56
CA HIS A 277 3.25 -19.52 -8.33
C HIS A 277 2.87 -20.96 -7.94
N ILE A 278 1.59 -21.32 -8.00
CA ILE A 278 1.12 -22.68 -7.66
C ILE A 278 1.76 -23.72 -8.59
N VAL A 279 1.76 -23.46 -9.91
CA VAL A 279 2.39 -24.33 -10.90
C VAL A 279 3.91 -24.37 -10.71
N GLY A 280 4.55 -23.25 -10.38
CA GLY A 280 5.99 -23.21 -10.05
C GLY A 280 6.36 -24.11 -8.86
N TYR A 281 5.55 -24.12 -7.80
CA TYR A 281 5.73 -25.06 -6.69
C TYR A 281 5.45 -26.51 -7.10
N ALA A 282 4.46 -26.76 -7.95
CA ALA A 282 4.19 -28.09 -8.48
C ALA A 282 5.37 -28.61 -9.32
N ILE A 283 5.98 -27.78 -10.17
CA ILE A 283 7.20 -28.11 -10.92
C ILE A 283 8.31 -28.51 -9.96
N LEU A 284 8.55 -27.74 -8.89
CA LEU A 284 9.58 -28.09 -7.91
C LEU A 284 9.32 -29.47 -7.26
N ILE A 285 8.09 -29.72 -6.81
CA ILE A 285 7.70 -30.99 -6.17
C ILE A 285 7.89 -32.16 -7.13
N PHE A 286 7.39 -32.05 -8.37
CA PHE A 286 7.55 -33.11 -9.37
C PHE A 286 9.00 -33.28 -9.80
N THR A 287 9.82 -32.21 -9.84
CA THR A 287 11.25 -32.30 -10.18
C THR A 287 12.00 -33.10 -9.10
N ILE A 288 11.77 -32.79 -7.82
CA ILE A 288 12.38 -33.53 -6.71
C ILE A 288 11.93 -35.00 -6.74
N GLY A 289 10.63 -35.26 -6.94
CA GLY A 289 10.09 -36.61 -7.05
C GLY A 289 10.65 -37.39 -8.24
N HIS A 290 10.79 -36.75 -9.40
CA HIS A 290 11.36 -37.32 -10.61
C HIS A 290 12.83 -37.70 -10.42
N THR A 291 13.64 -36.77 -9.91
CA THR A 291 15.07 -36.98 -9.64
C THR A 291 15.27 -38.10 -8.62
N MET A 292 14.52 -38.09 -7.51
CA MET A 292 14.59 -39.14 -6.49
C MET A 292 14.24 -40.51 -7.07
N ALA A 293 13.17 -40.61 -7.85
CA ALA A 293 12.76 -41.86 -8.48
C ALA A 293 13.83 -42.39 -9.47
N HIS A 294 14.47 -41.52 -10.24
CA HIS A 294 15.59 -41.90 -11.10
C HIS A 294 16.83 -42.37 -10.32
N VAL A 295 17.20 -41.67 -9.25
CA VAL A 295 18.33 -42.07 -8.38
C VAL A 295 18.08 -43.45 -7.76
N MET A 296 16.88 -43.70 -7.24
CA MET A 296 16.49 -45.01 -6.71
C MET A 296 16.47 -46.09 -7.79
N ASN A 297 16.01 -45.75 -9.00
CA ASN A 297 16.03 -46.66 -10.14
C ASN A 297 17.47 -47.02 -10.55
N PHE A 298 18.39 -46.05 -10.57
CA PHE A 298 19.81 -46.31 -10.82
C PHE A 298 20.43 -47.18 -9.72
N GLY A 299 20.07 -46.95 -8.46
CA GLY A 299 20.48 -47.82 -7.34
C GLY A 299 20.07 -49.28 -7.56
N ARG A 300 18.84 -49.52 -8.04
CA ARG A 300 18.37 -50.85 -8.42
C ARG A 300 19.14 -51.43 -9.61
N LEU A 301 19.40 -50.63 -10.65
CA LEU A 301 20.17 -51.08 -11.82
C LEU A 301 21.61 -51.47 -11.46
N ILE A 302 22.25 -50.74 -10.54
CA ILE A 302 23.59 -51.06 -10.04
C ILE A 302 23.58 -52.43 -9.34
N GLN A 303 22.56 -52.72 -8.53
CA GLN A 303 22.42 -54.00 -7.85
C GLN A 303 22.17 -55.17 -8.82
N MET A 304 21.49 -54.91 -9.96
CA MET A 304 21.14 -55.94 -10.94
C MET A 304 22.25 -56.22 -11.96
N ASP A 305 22.84 -55.18 -12.55
CA ASP A 305 23.80 -55.28 -13.65
C ASP A 305 25.26 -55.11 -13.22
N GLY A 306 25.54 -54.37 -12.13
CA GLY A 306 26.90 -54.13 -11.62
C GLY A 306 27.90 -53.41 -12.54
N ARG A 307 27.50 -53.05 -13.77
CA ARG A 307 28.39 -52.54 -14.83
C ARG A 307 28.91 -51.12 -14.65
N TYR A 308 28.20 -50.29 -13.90
CA TYR A 308 28.51 -48.87 -13.72
C TYR A 308 28.26 -48.43 -12.29
N HIS A 309 29.01 -47.44 -11.81
CA HIS A 309 28.79 -46.83 -10.50
C HIS A 309 27.73 -45.71 -10.54
N MET A 310 27.19 -45.33 -9.38
CA MET A 310 26.14 -44.28 -9.26
C MET A 310 26.55 -42.94 -9.88
N TRP A 311 27.81 -42.52 -9.67
CA TRP A 311 28.30 -41.27 -10.25
C TRP A 311 28.40 -41.33 -11.77
N GLU A 312 28.65 -42.51 -12.36
CA GLU A 312 28.63 -42.70 -13.82
C GLU A 312 27.21 -42.58 -14.37
N TYR A 313 26.21 -43.10 -13.65
CA TYR A 313 24.80 -42.91 -14.00
C TYR A 313 24.33 -41.47 -13.91
N LEU A 314 24.85 -40.67 -12.98
CA LEU A 314 24.41 -39.30 -12.75
C LEU A 314 25.14 -38.26 -13.60
N LEU A 315 26.45 -38.41 -13.77
CA LEU A 315 27.32 -37.37 -14.33
C LEU A 315 28.00 -37.74 -15.65
N THR A 316 27.81 -38.96 -16.16
CA THR A 316 28.42 -39.41 -17.42
C THR A 316 27.39 -39.91 -18.42
N THR A 317 27.77 -39.93 -19.70
CA THR A 317 26.95 -40.46 -20.80
C THR A 317 27.18 -41.96 -21.06
N ARG A 318 28.11 -42.59 -20.34
CA ARG A 318 28.50 -44.00 -20.55
C ARG A 318 27.34 -44.99 -20.50
N PRO A 319 26.35 -44.84 -19.61
CA PRO A 319 25.21 -45.76 -19.56
C PRO A 319 24.21 -45.59 -20.72
N GLY A 320 24.41 -44.59 -21.59
CA GLY A 320 23.57 -44.40 -22.79
C GLY A 320 22.11 -44.02 -22.50
N ILE A 321 21.79 -43.51 -21.30
CA ILE A 321 20.41 -43.20 -20.90
C ILE A 321 19.99 -41.84 -21.43
N GLY A 322 18.98 -41.83 -22.30
CA GLY A 322 18.44 -40.61 -22.90
C GLY A 322 18.44 -40.68 -24.42
N TRP A 323 17.80 -39.70 -25.06
CA TRP A 323 17.62 -39.74 -26.51
C TRP A 323 18.80 -39.16 -27.30
N ILE A 324 19.42 -38.08 -26.82
CA ILE A 324 20.64 -37.51 -27.42
C ILE A 324 21.84 -38.14 -26.73
N TYR A 325 22.44 -39.18 -27.32
CA TYR A 325 23.73 -39.75 -26.90
C TYR A 325 23.88 -39.99 -25.37
N GLY A 326 22.80 -40.37 -24.68
CA GLY A 326 22.85 -40.64 -23.24
C GLY A 326 22.94 -39.42 -22.31
N THR A 327 22.55 -38.22 -22.74
CA THR A 327 22.71 -36.97 -21.95
C THR A 327 21.64 -36.73 -20.87
N ALA A 328 20.67 -37.63 -20.67
CA ALA A 328 19.52 -37.35 -19.81
C ALA A 328 19.91 -37.07 -18.35
N SER A 329 20.88 -37.80 -17.80
CA SER A 329 21.29 -37.63 -16.41
C SER A 329 21.99 -36.28 -16.15
N ILE A 330 22.96 -35.92 -17.01
CA ILE A 330 23.71 -34.65 -16.89
C ILE A 330 22.74 -33.47 -17.02
N THR A 331 21.89 -33.50 -18.04
CA THR A 331 20.89 -32.45 -18.26
C THR A 331 19.89 -32.37 -17.12
N GLY A 332 19.48 -33.49 -16.53
CA GLY A 332 18.61 -33.55 -15.36
C GLY A 332 19.22 -32.90 -14.11
N VAL A 333 20.51 -33.14 -13.84
CA VAL A 333 21.22 -32.50 -12.71
C VAL A 333 21.31 -30.98 -12.91
N VAL A 334 21.68 -30.53 -14.12
CA VAL A 334 21.75 -29.09 -14.44
C VAL A 334 20.37 -28.43 -14.32
N LEU A 335 19.32 -29.08 -14.85
CA LEU A 335 17.93 -28.63 -14.72
C LEU A 335 17.49 -28.51 -13.25
N GLN A 336 17.82 -29.50 -12.43
CA GLN A 336 17.49 -29.50 -11.00
C GLN A 336 18.12 -28.30 -10.27
N VAL A 337 19.39 -28.00 -10.54
CA VAL A 337 20.09 -26.84 -9.95
C VAL A 337 19.46 -25.53 -10.41
N LEU A 338 19.19 -25.38 -11.71
CA LEU A 338 18.58 -24.17 -12.27
C LEU A 338 17.18 -23.92 -11.71
N ILE A 339 16.32 -24.94 -11.65
CA ILE A 339 14.96 -24.82 -11.12
C ILE A 339 14.99 -24.48 -9.62
N CYS A 340 15.85 -25.12 -8.83
CA CYS A 340 16.01 -24.82 -7.40
C CYS A 340 16.46 -23.37 -7.18
N LEU A 341 17.51 -22.94 -7.89
CA LEU A 341 18.02 -21.57 -7.81
C LEU A 341 16.93 -20.56 -8.18
N MET A 342 16.21 -20.81 -9.28
CA MET A 342 15.13 -19.95 -9.74
C MET A 342 14.02 -19.80 -8.70
N VAL A 343 13.59 -20.88 -8.03
CA VAL A 343 12.54 -20.81 -6.99
C VAL A 343 13.02 -20.07 -5.74
N VAL A 344 14.25 -20.31 -5.30
CA VAL A 344 14.83 -19.63 -4.12
C VAL A 344 14.93 -18.12 -4.38
N CYS A 345 15.45 -17.71 -5.52
CA CYS A 345 15.57 -16.30 -5.91
C CYS A 345 14.22 -15.65 -6.20
N SER A 346 13.19 -16.44 -6.55
CA SER A 346 11.80 -15.97 -6.73
C SER A 346 11.00 -15.87 -5.43
N SER A 347 11.59 -16.25 -4.29
CA SER A 347 10.90 -16.19 -2.99
C SER A 347 10.55 -14.76 -2.57
N THR A 348 9.51 -14.63 -1.74
CA THR A 348 9.07 -13.31 -1.25
C THR A 348 10.12 -12.62 -0.39
N PHE A 349 11.04 -13.38 0.22
CA PHE A 349 12.15 -12.84 1.00
C PHE A 349 13.15 -12.11 0.11
N VAL A 350 13.64 -12.78 -0.94
CA VAL A 350 14.61 -12.19 -1.89
C VAL A 350 13.98 -11.05 -2.68
N ARG A 351 12.74 -11.20 -3.15
CA ARG A 351 12.07 -10.13 -3.92
C ARG A 351 11.81 -8.87 -3.11
N ARG A 352 11.73 -8.97 -1.78
CA ARG A 352 11.49 -7.83 -0.86
C ARG A 352 12.75 -7.30 -0.19
N SER A 353 13.90 -7.92 -0.38
CA SER A 353 15.18 -7.49 0.22
C SER A 353 15.83 -6.28 -0.48
N GLY A 354 15.15 -5.68 -1.45
CA GLY A 354 15.63 -4.51 -2.20
C GLY A 354 16.40 -4.82 -3.48
N HIS A 355 16.76 -6.10 -3.72
CA HIS A 355 17.54 -6.54 -4.88
C HIS A 355 16.66 -7.22 -5.95
N PHE A 356 15.76 -6.45 -6.55
CA PHE A 356 14.83 -6.98 -7.57
C PHE A 356 15.58 -7.55 -8.81
N GLU A 357 16.78 -7.06 -9.10
CA GLU A 357 17.62 -7.53 -10.21
C GLU A 357 18.00 -9.00 -10.08
N VAL A 358 18.26 -9.49 -8.87
CA VAL A 358 18.60 -10.91 -8.62
C VAL A 358 17.43 -11.79 -9.04
N PHE A 359 16.22 -11.43 -8.63
CA PHE A 359 15.01 -12.10 -9.09
C PHE A 359 14.88 -12.04 -10.62
N TYR A 360 15.06 -10.86 -11.22
CA TYR A 360 14.89 -10.68 -12.66
C TYR A 360 15.82 -11.59 -13.49
N TRP A 361 17.12 -11.56 -13.21
CA TRP A 361 18.12 -12.31 -13.98
C TRP A 361 18.04 -13.83 -13.74
N THR A 362 17.85 -14.25 -12.49
CA THR A 362 17.69 -15.68 -12.19
C THR A 362 16.40 -16.23 -12.77
N HIS A 363 15.31 -15.46 -12.79
CA HIS A 363 14.07 -15.89 -13.41
C HIS A 363 14.18 -15.96 -14.93
N LEU A 364 14.95 -15.05 -15.59
CA LEU A 364 15.21 -15.09 -17.02
C LEU A 364 15.92 -16.38 -17.50
N SER A 365 16.53 -17.13 -16.58
CA SER A 365 17.12 -18.45 -16.88
C SER A 365 16.11 -19.50 -17.37
N TYR A 366 14.80 -19.21 -17.37
CA TYR A 366 13.77 -20.07 -17.97
C TYR A 366 14.09 -20.44 -19.44
N VAL A 367 14.78 -19.57 -20.19
CA VAL A 367 15.19 -19.85 -21.57
C VAL A 367 16.13 -21.06 -21.62
N TRP A 368 17.10 -21.10 -20.71
CA TRP A 368 18.03 -22.22 -20.57
C TRP A 368 17.32 -23.48 -20.08
N VAL A 369 16.36 -23.34 -19.15
CA VAL A 369 15.53 -24.47 -18.70
C VAL A 369 14.77 -25.10 -19.86
N TRP A 370 14.16 -24.31 -20.76
CA TRP A 370 13.43 -24.86 -21.91
C TRP A 370 14.35 -25.54 -22.93
N ILE A 371 15.50 -24.95 -23.26
CA ILE A 371 16.48 -25.56 -24.16
C ILE A 371 16.94 -26.91 -23.58
N LEU A 372 17.27 -26.94 -22.29
CA LEU A 372 17.70 -28.16 -21.61
C LEU A 372 16.56 -29.19 -21.50
N LEU A 373 15.30 -28.79 -21.30
CA LEU A 373 14.16 -29.71 -21.29
C LEU A 373 13.94 -30.40 -22.64
N ILE A 374 14.12 -29.68 -23.75
CA ILE A 374 14.04 -30.27 -25.10
C ILE A 374 15.15 -31.31 -25.31
N VAL A 375 16.36 -31.03 -24.83
CA VAL A 375 17.49 -31.98 -24.88
C VAL A 375 17.28 -33.15 -23.91
N HIS A 376 16.70 -32.91 -22.74
CA HIS A 376 16.50 -33.90 -21.69
C HIS A 376 15.41 -34.93 -22.05
N CYS A 377 14.28 -34.48 -22.60
CA CYS A 377 13.10 -35.31 -22.87
C CYS A 377 12.74 -35.35 -24.35
N ALA A 378 12.77 -36.55 -24.94
CA ALA A 378 12.47 -36.79 -26.36
C ALA A 378 11.07 -36.36 -26.81
N ASN A 379 10.11 -36.30 -25.88
CA ASN A 379 8.71 -35.97 -26.19
C ASN A 379 8.34 -34.54 -25.78
N PHE A 380 9.19 -33.81 -25.05
CA PHE A 380 8.85 -32.48 -24.54
C PHE A 380 8.57 -31.46 -25.65
N TRP A 381 9.26 -31.59 -26.80
CA TRP A 381 9.02 -30.71 -27.95
C TRP A 381 7.55 -30.73 -28.42
N LYS A 382 6.85 -31.87 -28.30
CA LYS A 382 5.44 -31.99 -28.67
C LYS A 382 4.54 -31.10 -27.81
N TRP A 383 4.88 -30.98 -26.54
CA TRP A 383 4.19 -30.09 -25.60
C TRP A 383 4.59 -28.62 -25.82
N PHE A 384 5.86 -28.38 -26.17
CA PHE A 384 6.41 -27.03 -26.27
C PHE A 384 6.04 -26.29 -27.56
N VAL A 385 5.92 -26.95 -28.72
CA VAL A 385 5.83 -26.27 -30.02
C VAL A 385 4.71 -25.23 -30.09
N VAL A 386 3.45 -25.60 -29.81
CA VAL A 386 2.32 -24.65 -29.95
C VAL A 386 2.42 -23.52 -28.92
N PRO A 387 2.52 -23.80 -27.61
CA PRO A 387 2.58 -22.73 -26.60
C PRO A 387 3.85 -21.89 -26.71
N GLY A 388 4.97 -22.51 -27.08
CA GLY A 388 6.28 -21.88 -27.22
C GLY A 388 6.33 -20.91 -28.39
N ILE A 389 5.79 -21.29 -29.55
CA ILE A 389 5.67 -20.38 -30.70
C ILE A 389 4.78 -19.19 -30.35
N VAL A 390 3.61 -19.43 -29.73
CA VAL A 390 2.71 -18.34 -29.30
C VAL A 390 3.42 -17.39 -28.33
N PHE A 391 4.18 -17.93 -27.37
CA PHE A 391 4.97 -17.14 -26.43
C PHE A 391 6.03 -16.29 -27.12
N ILE A 392 6.82 -16.88 -28.02
CA ILE A 392 7.86 -16.18 -28.77
C ILE A 392 7.24 -15.08 -29.63
N VAL A 393 6.16 -15.37 -30.37
CA VAL A 393 5.46 -14.38 -31.19
C VAL A 393 4.93 -13.23 -30.33
N GLU A 394 4.31 -13.51 -29.18
CA GLU A 394 3.85 -12.46 -28.25
C GLU A 394 5.01 -11.56 -27.81
N LYS A 395 6.18 -12.13 -27.46
CA LYS A 395 7.35 -11.34 -27.04
C LYS A 395 7.96 -10.54 -28.18
N LEU A 396 8.04 -11.09 -29.38
CA LEU A 396 8.57 -10.39 -30.56
C LEU A 396 7.68 -9.20 -30.95
N VAL A 397 6.36 -9.42 -31.03
CA VAL A 397 5.39 -8.33 -31.26
C VAL A 397 5.44 -7.32 -30.12
N GLY A 398 5.65 -7.79 -28.88
CA GLY A 398 5.95 -7.02 -27.69
C GLY A 398 7.03 -5.96 -27.89
N ILE A 399 8.22 -6.47 -28.14
CA ILE A 399 9.45 -5.71 -28.29
C ILE A 399 9.38 -4.81 -29.53
N ALA A 400 8.86 -5.31 -30.65
CA ALA A 400 8.74 -4.55 -31.88
C ALA A 400 7.85 -3.32 -31.69
N VAL A 401 6.63 -3.49 -31.17
CA VAL A 401 5.69 -2.38 -30.93
C VAL A 401 6.31 -1.35 -29.98
N SER A 402 6.93 -1.81 -28.89
CA SER A 402 7.52 -0.90 -27.89
C SER A 402 8.71 -0.09 -28.44
N ARG A 403 9.56 -0.70 -29.27
CA ARG A 403 10.75 -0.04 -29.84
C ARG A 403 10.44 0.85 -31.04
N MET A 404 9.46 0.48 -31.87
CA MET A 404 9.00 1.32 -32.98
C MET A 404 8.34 2.60 -32.49
N SER A 405 7.63 2.52 -31.36
CA SER A 405 6.95 3.65 -30.73
C SER A 405 7.76 4.20 -29.54
N GLY A 406 9.02 4.59 -29.77
CA GLY A 406 9.77 5.32 -28.75
C GLY A 406 9.00 6.56 -28.29
N GLN A 407 8.68 6.64 -27.00
CA GLN A 407 7.95 7.75 -26.41
C GLN A 407 8.86 8.71 -25.68
N TYR A 408 8.30 9.86 -25.33
CA TYR A 408 9.00 10.88 -24.58
C TYR A 408 8.22 11.23 -23.32
N ILE A 409 8.94 11.32 -22.22
CA ILE A 409 8.47 11.95 -20.98
C ILE A 409 8.47 13.45 -21.27
N ILE A 410 7.29 14.06 -21.19
CA ILE A 410 7.04 15.48 -21.47
C ILE A 410 7.25 16.31 -20.21
N GLU A 411 6.76 15.80 -19.07
CA GLU A 411 6.80 16.52 -17.81
C GLU A 411 7.11 15.58 -16.65
N VAL A 412 7.89 16.08 -15.69
CA VAL A 412 8.15 15.41 -14.41
C VAL A 412 7.88 16.37 -13.27
N ASN A 413 7.09 15.91 -12.31
CA ASN A 413 6.82 16.62 -11.07
C ASN A 413 7.19 15.74 -9.86
N LEU A 414 8.00 16.29 -8.95
CA LEU A 414 8.38 15.62 -7.71
C LEU A 414 7.38 15.99 -6.62
N LEU A 415 6.63 14.99 -6.18
CA LEU A 415 5.57 15.12 -5.21
C LEU A 415 6.05 14.70 -3.81
N PRO A 416 5.34 15.17 -2.75
CA PRO A 416 5.57 14.74 -1.38
C PRO A 416 5.55 13.20 -1.22
N SER A 417 6.12 12.71 -0.12
CA SER A 417 6.24 11.27 0.17
C SER A 417 7.06 10.47 -0.87
N LYS A 418 8.01 11.14 -1.54
CA LYS A 418 8.90 10.59 -2.57
C LYS A 418 8.12 9.94 -3.72
N VAL A 419 7.18 10.68 -4.30
CA VAL A 419 6.43 10.24 -5.48
C VAL A 419 6.90 11.04 -6.70
N THR A 420 7.15 10.36 -7.81
CA THR A 420 7.49 10.97 -9.10
C THR A 420 6.27 10.89 -10.01
N HIS A 421 5.70 12.04 -10.37
CA HIS A 421 4.66 12.15 -11.38
C HIS A 421 5.31 12.29 -12.75
N LEU A 422 5.07 11.33 -13.63
CA LEU A 422 5.62 11.27 -14.99
C LEU A 422 4.50 11.46 -16.00
N VAL A 423 4.55 12.53 -16.80
CA VAL A 423 3.65 12.75 -17.93
C VAL A 423 4.36 12.30 -19.20
N ILE A 424 3.75 11.38 -19.93
CA ILE A 424 4.32 10.69 -21.08
C ILE A 424 3.43 10.96 -22.29
N LYS A 425 4.04 11.18 -23.45
CA LYS A 425 3.31 11.24 -24.71
C LYS A 425 2.64 9.89 -24.99
N ARG A 426 1.34 9.92 -25.25
CA ARG A 426 0.56 8.72 -25.56
C ARG A 426 0.89 8.26 -26.99
N PRO A 427 1.20 6.96 -27.20
CA PRO A 427 1.38 6.44 -28.55
C PRO A 427 0.13 6.53 -29.42
N PRO A 428 0.28 6.72 -30.73
CA PRO A 428 -0.85 6.63 -31.65
C PRO A 428 -1.46 5.22 -31.56
N PHE A 429 -2.79 5.13 -31.58
CA PHE A 429 -3.57 3.89 -31.44
C PHE A 429 -3.39 3.14 -30.10
N PHE A 430 -2.83 3.79 -29.07
CA PHE A 430 -2.71 3.20 -27.74
C PHE A 430 -4.04 3.31 -26.96
N HIS A 431 -4.90 2.31 -27.05
CA HIS A 431 -6.18 2.27 -26.32
C HIS A 431 -6.07 1.45 -25.03
N PHE A 432 -6.24 2.11 -23.89
CA PHE A 432 -6.25 1.47 -22.56
C PHE A 432 -7.61 1.68 -21.87
N LYS A 433 -7.91 0.85 -20.87
CA LYS A 433 -9.07 0.99 -19.99
C LYS A 433 -8.65 1.51 -18.61
N PRO A 434 -9.55 2.13 -17.83
CA PRO A 434 -9.23 2.64 -16.52
C PRO A 434 -8.72 1.53 -15.59
N GLY A 435 -7.64 1.82 -14.86
CA GLY A 435 -6.98 0.84 -14.00
C GLY A 435 -6.02 -0.12 -14.71
N ASP A 436 -5.82 -0.01 -16.02
CA ASP A 436 -4.75 -0.74 -16.73
C ASP A 436 -3.36 -0.28 -16.29
N PHE A 437 -2.37 -1.14 -16.49
CA PHE A 437 -0.97 -0.83 -16.20
C PHE A 437 -0.08 -1.06 -17.43
N ILE A 438 1.10 -0.45 -17.42
CA ILE A 438 2.12 -0.58 -18.46
C ILE A 438 3.46 -0.95 -17.85
N TYR A 439 4.33 -1.54 -18.66
CA TYR A 439 5.75 -1.61 -18.37
C TYR A 439 6.46 -0.43 -19.01
N ILE A 440 7.27 0.27 -18.24
CA ILE A 440 8.10 1.36 -18.74
C ILE A 440 9.58 0.99 -18.64
N ASN A 441 10.33 1.37 -19.67
CA ASN A 441 11.79 1.38 -19.67
C ASN A 441 12.29 2.80 -19.93
N ILE A 442 13.16 3.30 -19.06
CA ILE A 442 13.78 4.62 -19.17
C ILE A 442 15.30 4.39 -19.27
N PRO A 443 15.88 4.37 -20.49
CA PRO A 443 17.27 3.97 -20.72
C PRO A 443 18.31 4.79 -19.96
N VAL A 444 17.99 6.05 -19.64
CA VAL A 444 18.84 6.95 -18.85
C VAL A 444 19.01 6.46 -17.41
N ILE A 445 17.98 5.78 -16.87
CA ILE A 445 18.01 5.19 -15.51
C ILE A 445 18.53 3.76 -15.57
N ALA A 446 17.96 2.94 -16.47
CA ALA A 446 18.38 1.56 -16.68
C ALA A 446 18.06 1.09 -18.10
N LYS A 447 19.09 0.65 -18.84
CA LYS A 447 18.98 0.29 -20.27
C LYS A 447 18.09 -0.92 -20.55
N TYR A 448 18.04 -1.90 -19.65
CA TYR A 448 17.39 -3.20 -19.91
C TYR A 448 16.28 -3.57 -18.93
N GLU A 449 16.02 -2.72 -17.93
CA GLU A 449 15.01 -3.01 -16.90
C GLU A 449 13.64 -2.47 -17.28
N TRP A 450 12.61 -3.29 -17.14
CA TRP A 450 11.22 -2.93 -17.38
C TRP A 450 10.44 -3.00 -16.07
N HIS A 451 9.78 -1.90 -15.72
CA HIS A 451 9.07 -1.79 -14.44
C HIS A 451 7.57 -1.54 -14.67
N PRO A 452 6.67 -2.27 -14.00
CA PRO A 452 5.23 -2.11 -14.16
C PRO A 452 4.69 -0.95 -13.32
N PHE A 453 3.90 -0.08 -13.93
CA PHE A 453 3.16 0.98 -13.24
C PHE A 453 1.75 1.14 -13.79
N THR A 454 0.81 1.38 -12.89
CA THR A 454 -0.59 1.64 -13.23
C THR A 454 -0.73 3.00 -13.90
N ILE A 455 -1.52 3.05 -14.98
CA ILE A 455 -1.87 4.30 -15.63
C ILE A 455 -2.83 5.06 -14.71
N SER A 456 -2.40 6.19 -14.18
CA SER A 456 -3.20 7.02 -13.26
C SER A 456 -4.07 8.06 -13.97
N SER A 457 -3.89 8.23 -15.29
CA SER A 457 -4.72 9.08 -16.14
C SER A 457 -5.99 8.38 -16.62
N ALA A 458 -7.06 9.14 -16.86
CA ALA A 458 -8.24 8.64 -17.56
C ALA A 458 -7.92 8.32 -19.05
N PRO A 459 -8.50 7.25 -19.63
CA PRO A 459 -8.35 6.94 -21.05
C PRO A 459 -9.03 7.93 -21.99
N GLU A 460 -9.99 8.70 -21.48
CA GLU A 460 -10.68 9.77 -22.21
C GLU A 460 -9.75 10.94 -22.53
N GLN A 461 -8.67 11.12 -21.77
CA GLN A 461 -7.67 12.14 -22.08
C GLN A 461 -6.81 11.73 -23.27
N GLN A 462 -6.85 12.59 -24.30
CA GLN A 462 -6.12 12.39 -25.56
C GLN A 462 -4.67 12.91 -25.43
N ASP A 463 -3.78 12.39 -26.28
CA ASP A 463 -2.36 12.80 -26.45
C ASP A 463 -1.37 12.55 -25.31
N ILE A 464 -1.81 12.52 -24.05
CA ILE A 464 -0.95 12.27 -22.89
C ILE A 464 -1.50 11.19 -21.97
N MET A 465 -0.58 10.52 -21.27
CA MET A 465 -0.87 9.62 -20.17
C MET A 465 0.13 9.86 -19.06
N TRP A 466 -0.24 9.64 -17.80
CA TRP A 466 0.69 9.84 -16.69
C TRP A 466 0.68 8.72 -15.67
N LEU A 467 1.83 8.60 -14.99
CA LEU A 467 2.13 7.61 -13.98
C LEU A 467 2.53 8.30 -12.67
N HIS A 468 2.19 7.68 -11.55
CA HIS A 468 2.69 8.07 -10.23
C HIS A 468 3.57 6.96 -9.68
N VAL A 469 4.88 7.24 -9.57
CA VAL A 469 5.90 6.26 -9.19
C VAL A 469 6.44 6.59 -7.80
N ARG A 470 6.18 5.74 -6.81
CA ARG A 470 6.72 5.91 -5.45
C ARG A 470 8.11 5.29 -5.33
N SER A 471 9.03 6.00 -4.71
CA SER A 471 10.41 5.56 -4.44
C SER A 471 10.46 4.52 -3.32
N MET A 472 10.48 3.23 -3.69
CA MET A 472 10.42 2.08 -2.77
C MET A 472 11.49 1.00 -3.04
N GLY A 473 12.29 1.13 -4.09
CA GLY A 473 13.35 0.21 -4.49
C GLY A 473 14.44 0.91 -5.30
N GLN A 474 15.51 0.18 -5.64
CA GLN A 474 16.71 0.75 -6.28
C GLN A 474 16.39 1.53 -7.57
N TRP A 475 15.64 0.95 -8.50
CA TRP A 475 15.27 1.65 -9.75
C TRP A 475 14.42 2.89 -9.51
N THR A 476 13.38 2.80 -8.67
CA THR A 476 12.48 3.93 -8.37
C THR A 476 13.19 5.04 -7.58
N ASN A 477 14.16 4.68 -6.73
CA ASN A 477 14.98 5.65 -6.00
C ASN A 477 15.92 6.38 -6.97
N ARG A 478 16.62 5.63 -7.85
CA ARG A 478 17.45 6.22 -8.91
C ARG A 478 16.66 7.17 -9.80
N LEU A 479 15.43 6.80 -10.18
CA LEU A 479 14.54 7.68 -10.94
C LEU A 479 14.27 9.01 -10.21
N TYR A 480 13.88 8.94 -8.93
CA TYR A 480 13.59 10.12 -8.13
C TYR A 480 14.84 10.99 -7.90
N GLU A 481 15.97 10.37 -7.55
CA GLU A 481 17.26 11.02 -7.31
C GLU A 481 17.82 11.67 -8.58
N TYR A 482 17.66 11.04 -9.75
CA TYR A 482 18.03 11.61 -11.03
C TYR A 482 17.33 12.96 -11.27
N PHE A 483 16.01 12.99 -11.11
CA PHE A 483 15.25 14.23 -11.25
C PHE A 483 15.42 15.20 -10.08
N GLN A 484 15.82 14.72 -8.89
CA GLN A 484 16.13 15.59 -7.76
C GLN A 484 17.47 16.31 -7.94
N SER A 485 18.52 15.62 -8.36
CA SER A 485 19.87 16.20 -8.54
C SER A 485 19.96 17.21 -9.70
N GLU A 486 19.22 16.97 -10.78
CA GLU A 486 19.13 17.89 -11.92
C GLU A 486 18.46 19.23 -11.53
N SER A 487 17.61 19.23 -10.49
CA SER A 487 16.97 20.43 -9.94
C SER A 487 17.98 21.38 -9.31
N GLN A 488 18.86 20.83 -8.48
CA GLN A 488 19.83 21.58 -7.70
C GLN A 488 20.85 22.23 -8.65
N THR A 489 21.26 21.50 -9.69
CA THR A 489 22.24 21.98 -10.68
C THR A 489 21.69 23.15 -11.51
N THR A 490 20.38 23.14 -11.82
CA THR A 490 19.72 24.21 -12.58
C THR A 490 19.47 25.46 -11.72
N SER A 491 19.14 25.30 -10.43
CA SER A 491 18.99 26.40 -9.48
C SER A 491 20.30 27.16 -9.23
N THR A 492 21.41 26.44 -9.03
CA THR A 492 22.74 27.05 -8.81
C THR A 492 23.22 27.84 -10.02
N LYS A 493 22.93 27.37 -11.25
CA LYS A 493 23.23 28.11 -12.50
C LYS A 493 22.37 29.36 -12.69
N ARG A 494 21.12 29.36 -12.21
CA ARG A 494 20.26 30.56 -12.23
C ARG A 494 20.70 31.60 -11.21
N LEU A 495 21.10 31.21 -10.00
CA LEU A 495 21.65 32.13 -9.00
C LEU A 495 22.96 32.77 -9.49
N THR A 496 23.86 31.99 -10.09
CA THR A 496 25.09 32.54 -10.70
C THR A 496 24.82 33.41 -11.92
N ALA A 497 23.82 33.09 -12.76
CA ALA A 497 23.39 33.95 -13.86
C ALA A 497 22.71 35.25 -13.38
N SER A 498 21.92 35.18 -12.29
CA SER A 498 21.25 36.33 -11.68
C SER A 498 22.24 37.25 -10.93
N LEU A 499 23.26 36.68 -10.30
CA LEU A 499 24.39 37.43 -9.71
C LEU A 499 25.28 38.07 -10.79
N ARG A 500 25.51 37.37 -11.91
CA ARG A 500 26.23 37.93 -13.08
C ARG A 500 25.46 39.08 -13.74
N ASN A 501 24.13 39.02 -13.77
CA ASN A 501 23.30 40.12 -14.26
C ASN A 501 23.20 41.29 -13.27
N ARG A 502 23.30 41.07 -11.95
CA ARG A 502 23.42 42.17 -10.97
C ARG A 502 24.74 42.93 -11.10
N HIS A 503 25.83 42.27 -11.48
CA HIS A 503 27.11 42.95 -11.67
C HIS A 503 27.20 43.81 -12.94
N HIS A 504 26.29 43.61 -13.90
CA HIS A 504 26.20 44.44 -15.11
C HIS A 504 25.16 45.56 -15.03
N GLN A 505 24.45 45.73 -13.91
CA GLN A 505 23.39 46.74 -13.75
C GLN A 505 23.80 48.00 -12.98
N THR A 506 25.11 48.24 -12.79
CA THR A 506 25.64 49.49 -12.19
C THR A 506 26.05 50.55 -13.24
N GLN A 507 25.73 50.37 -14.52
CA GLN A 507 25.96 51.37 -15.55
C GLN A 507 24.87 51.28 -16.62
N THR A 508 23.77 52.02 -16.40
CA THR A 508 23.05 52.85 -17.39
C THR A 508 21.70 53.25 -16.79
N LEU A 509 21.60 54.53 -16.41
CA LEU A 509 20.34 55.22 -16.17
C LEU A 509 19.59 55.44 -17.49
N VAL A 510 18.27 55.61 -17.38
CA VAL A 510 17.34 56.35 -18.26
C VAL A 510 16.31 55.51 -19.07
N THR A 511 15.04 55.83 -18.79
CA THR A 511 13.78 55.74 -19.58
C THR A 511 12.92 54.46 -19.67
N THR A 512 11.83 54.51 -18.88
CA THR A 512 10.39 54.39 -19.23
C THR A 512 9.71 53.09 -19.74
N HIS A 513 8.67 52.72 -18.97
CA HIS A 513 7.43 51.97 -19.24
C HIS A 513 7.33 50.45 -18.94
N PRO A 514 6.16 49.98 -18.44
CA PRO A 514 6.04 48.78 -17.64
C PRO A 514 5.53 47.59 -18.48
N SER A 515 6.16 46.43 -18.34
CA SER A 515 5.66 45.19 -18.94
C SER A 515 5.65 44.06 -17.92
N VAL A 516 4.41 43.68 -17.57
CA VAL A 516 3.93 42.32 -17.27
C VAL A 516 4.67 41.58 -16.14
N SER A 517 4.00 41.55 -14.98
CA SER A 517 4.29 40.65 -13.88
C SER A 517 4.25 39.19 -14.34
N LEU A 518 5.43 38.58 -14.46
CA LEU A 518 5.59 37.14 -14.65
C LEU A 518 4.99 36.38 -13.46
N ILE A 519 3.96 35.60 -13.78
CA ILE A 519 3.34 34.61 -12.90
C ILE A 519 4.44 33.69 -12.34
N ARG A 520 4.52 33.59 -11.00
CA ARG A 520 5.39 32.64 -10.29
C ARG A 520 4.93 31.21 -10.62
N VAL A 521 5.63 30.54 -11.53
CA VAL A 521 5.45 29.09 -11.77
C VAL A 521 6.12 28.32 -10.62
N ASN A 522 5.37 27.46 -9.95
CA ASN A 522 5.84 26.60 -8.85
C ASN A 522 7.11 25.80 -9.24
N GLU A 523 8.12 25.78 -8.35
CA GLU A 523 9.47 25.22 -8.57
C GLU A 523 9.53 23.69 -8.84
N ASN A 524 8.40 22.98 -8.72
CA ASN A 524 8.31 21.52 -8.84
C ASN A 524 7.89 21.01 -10.23
N HIS A 525 7.43 21.88 -11.13
CA HIS A 525 6.92 21.51 -12.46
C HIS A 525 8.01 21.63 -13.53
N ARG A 526 8.33 20.56 -14.27
CA ARG A 526 9.40 20.59 -15.28
C ARG A 526 9.02 19.91 -16.58
N PHE A 527 9.25 20.62 -17.68
CA PHE A 527 9.23 20.03 -19.01
C PHE A 527 10.59 19.38 -19.31
N CYS A 528 10.59 18.10 -19.70
CA CYS A 528 11.77 17.39 -20.17
C CYS A 528 11.43 16.66 -21.47
N ASN A 529 12.44 16.19 -22.19
CA ASN A 529 12.26 15.39 -23.42
C ASN A 529 13.12 14.12 -23.33
N ILE A 530 12.80 13.26 -22.36
CA ILE A 530 13.56 12.04 -22.09
C ILE A 530 12.91 10.88 -22.82
N LYS A 531 13.70 10.16 -23.62
CA LYS A 531 13.23 8.97 -24.33
C LYS A 531 12.88 7.86 -23.33
N CYS A 532 11.71 7.28 -23.48
CA CYS A 532 11.24 6.10 -22.76
C CYS A 532 10.57 5.11 -23.73
N TYR A 533 10.50 3.85 -23.32
CA TYR A 533 9.75 2.82 -24.05
C TYR A 533 8.61 2.31 -23.19
N VAL A 534 7.46 2.07 -23.81
CA VAL A 534 6.24 1.63 -23.14
C VAL A 534 5.79 0.30 -23.74
N ASP A 535 5.47 -0.65 -22.88
CA ASP A 535 4.87 -1.94 -23.25
C ASP A 535 3.55 -2.15 -22.50
N GLY A 536 2.48 -2.39 -23.24
CA GLY A 536 1.12 -2.52 -22.73
C GLY A 536 0.08 -2.00 -23.72
N PRO A 537 -1.16 -1.71 -23.28
CA PRO A 537 -1.64 -1.80 -21.89
C PRO A 537 -1.97 -3.23 -21.45
N TYR A 538 -1.81 -3.51 -20.17
CA TYR A 538 -2.15 -4.79 -19.55
C TYR A 538 -3.38 -4.65 -18.65
N GLY A 539 -4.33 -5.56 -18.86
CA GLY A 539 -5.63 -5.51 -18.20
C GLY A 539 -5.63 -6.03 -16.77
N THR A 540 -6.43 -5.38 -15.92
CA THR A 540 -6.56 -5.69 -14.50
C THR A 540 -8.00 -6.12 -14.17
N PRO A 541 -8.23 -6.82 -13.04
CA PRO A 541 -9.57 -7.25 -12.62
C PRO A 541 -10.54 -6.06 -12.42
N THR A 542 -9.98 -4.89 -12.15
CA THR A 542 -10.67 -3.63 -11.85
C THR A 542 -11.39 -3.03 -13.06
N ARG A 543 -11.15 -3.56 -14.27
CA ARG A 543 -12.00 -3.32 -15.43
C ARG A 543 -13.48 -3.67 -15.19
N GLN A 544 -13.78 -4.58 -14.26
CA GLN A 544 -15.14 -4.99 -13.92
C GLN A 544 -15.91 -3.97 -13.05
N ILE A 545 -15.30 -2.85 -12.65
CA ILE A 545 -15.98 -1.82 -11.84
C ILE A 545 -17.25 -1.33 -12.51
N PHE A 546 -17.20 -1.00 -13.80
CA PHE A 546 -18.36 -0.44 -14.51
C PHE A 546 -19.54 -1.43 -14.65
N ALA A 547 -19.27 -2.74 -14.52
CA ALA A 547 -20.30 -3.77 -14.47
C ALA A 547 -20.92 -3.98 -13.07
N SER A 548 -20.37 -3.32 -12.04
CA SER A 548 -20.84 -3.41 -10.65
C SER A 548 -21.96 -2.40 -10.40
N GLU A 549 -22.93 -2.75 -9.55
CA GLU A 549 -24.00 -1.83 -9.14
C GLU A 549 -23.52 -0.91 -8.00
N HIS A 550 -22.83 -1.49 -7.02
CA HIS A 550 -22.25 -0.76 -5.89
C HIS A 550 -20.78 -1.13 -5.77
N ALA A 551 -19.88 -0.17 -6.04
CA ALA A 551 -18.44 -0.40 -5.98
C ALA A 551 -17.81 0.24 -4.74
N VAL A 552 -17.05 -0.54 -3.98
CA VAL A 552 -16.25 -0.05 -2.85
C VAL A 552 -14.78 -0.09 -3.25
N LEU A 553 -14.15 1.07 -3.43
CA LEU A 553 -12.77 1.25 -3.87
C LEU A 553 -11.89 1.53 -2.65
N ILE A 554 -11.03 0.59 -2.27
CA ILE A 554 -10.18 0.70 -1.08
C ILE A 554 -8.71 0.77 -1.50
N GLY A 555 -8.13 1.96 -1.43
CA GLY A 555 -6.70 2.17 -1.69
C GLY A 555 -5.91 2.41 -0.41
N ALA A 556 -4.71 1.84 -0.30
CA ALA A 556 -3.76 2.15 0.78
C ALA A 556 -2.43 2.66 0.22
N GLY A 557 -2.00 3.86 0.64
CA GLY A 557 -0.77 4.47 0.12
C GLY A 557 -0.84 4.77 -1.37
N ILE A 558 0.22 4.43 -2.11
CA ILE A 558 0.31 4.54 -3.58
C ILE A 558 -0.67 3.60 -4.32
N GLY A 559 -1.28 2.64 -3.61
CA GLY A 559 -2.32 1.77 -4.15
C GLY A 559 -3.57 2.52 -4.63
N ILE A 560 -3.64 3.84 -4.46
CA ILE A 560 -4.71 4.69 -4.97
C ILE A 560 -4.65 4.92 -6.48
N THR A 561 -3.48 4.72 -7.10
CA THR A 561 -3.21 4.99 -8.51
C THR A 561 -4.18 4.36 -9.53
N PRO A 562 -4.60 3.08 -9.42
CA PRO A 562 -5.66 2.54 -10.29
C PRO A 562 -6.96 3.34 -10.14
N PHE A 563 -7.37 3.61 -8.90
CA PHE A 563 -8.61 4.32 -8.59
C PHE A 563 -8.61 5.76 -9.07
N ALA A 564 -7.44 6.40 -9.17
CA ALA A 564 -7.28 7.70 -9.82
C ALA A 564 -7.86 7.72 -11.25
N SER A 565 -7.42 6.76 -12.07
CA SER A 565 -7.84 6.63 -13.46
C SER A 565 -9.33 6.30 -13.57
N ILE A 566 -9.82 5.44 -12.67
CA ILE A 566 -11.22 5.02 -12.61
C ILE A 566 -12.13 6.18 -12.24
N LEU A 567 -11.81 6.91 -11.17
CA LEU A 567 -12.61 8.05 -10.72
C LEU A 567 -12.67 9.15 -11.78
N GLN A 568 -11.55 9.46 -12.43
CA GLN A 568 -11.55 10.39 -13.57
C GLN A 568 -12.44 9.90 -14.71
N SER A 569 -12.34 8.63 -15.09
CA SER A 569 -13.15 8.05 -16.18
C SER A 569 -14.65 8.02 -15.84
N ILE A 570 -15.00 7.72 -14.59
CA ILE A 570 -16.38 7.82 -14.08
C ILE A 570 -16.91 9.24 -14.30
N ILE A 571 -16.15 10.28 -13.94
CA ILE A 571 -16.58 11.66 -14.13
C ILE A 571 -16.72 12.02 -15.61
N TYR A 572 -15.76 11.65 -16.46
CA TYR A 572 -15.88 11.92 -17.89
C TYR A 572 -17.13 11.27 -18.50
N ARG A 573 -17.55 10.11 -18.00
CA ARG A 573 -18.77 9.41 -18.44
C ARG A 573 -20.03 10.03 -17.87
N MET A 574 -20.01 10.49 -16.61
CA MET A 574 -21.16 11.16 -15.98
C MET A 574 -21.43 12.54 -16.56
N ARG A 575 -20.39 13.32 -16.88
CA ARG A 575 -20.50 14.66 -17.51
C ARG A 575 -21.07 14.65 -18.94
N LYS A 576 -21.59 13.52 -19.43
CA LYS A 576 -22.35 13.46 -20.68
C LYS A 576 -23.65 14.25 -20.53
N GLN A 577 -23.57 15.54 -20.80
CA GLN A 577 -24.74 16.39 -20.92
C GLN A 577 -25.33 16.21 -22.32
N ASN A 578 -26.56 15.71 -22.36
CA ASN A 578 -27.42 15.88 -23.52
C ASN A 578 -27.82 17.35 -23.58
N CYS A 579 -27.78 17.96 -24.77
CA CYS A 579 -28.26 19.33 -24.91
C CYS A 579 -29.75 19.38 -24.50
N PRO A 580 -30.16 20.27 -23.58
CA PRO A 580 -31.56 20.36 -23.16
C PRO A 580 -32.51 20.78 -24.30
N ASN A 581 -31.98 21.31 -25.40
CA ASN A 581 -32.74 21.81 -26.54
C ASN A 581 -32.63 20.93 -27.81
N CYS A 582 -31.78 19.91 -27.80
CA CYS A 582 -31.73 18.93 -28.89
C CYS A 582 -31.09 17.62 -28.41
N SER A 583 -31.47 16.50 -29.01
CA SER A 583 -30.95 15.16 -28.65
C SER A 583 -29.47 14.94 -29.02
N TYR A 584 -28.67 16.02 -29.14
CA TYR A 584 -27.25 15.98 -29.42
C TYR A 584 -26.45 15.81 -28.12
N SER A 585 -25.64 14.75 -28.07
CA SER A 585 -24.76 14.45 -26.94
C SER A 585 -23.34 14.89 -27.26
N TRP A 586 -22.78 15.78 -26.44
CA TRP A 586 -21.39 16.25 -26.56
C TRP A 586 -20.41 15.19 -26.04
N CYS A 587 -20.47 13.94 -26.54
CA CYS A 587 -19.48 12.86 -26.39
C CYS A 587 -20.00 11.55 -27.05
N ALA A 588 -20.31 11.59 -28.35
CA ALA A 588 -20.93 10.47 -29.08
C ALA A 588 -20.08 9.17 -29.17
N THR A 589 -18.79 9.22 -28.79
CA THR A 589 -17.85 8.10 -29.04
C THR A 589 -17.80 7.06 -27.92
N ILE A 590 -18.49 7.25 -26.80
CA ILE A 590 -18.49 6.30 -25.67
C ILE A 590 -19.85 5.59 -25.64
N LYS A 591 -19.91 4.27 -25.84
CA LYS A 591 -21.16 3.50 -25.71
C LYS A 591 -21.61 3.48 -24.25
N ASP A 592 -22.78 4.05 -23.94
CA ASP A 592 -23.39 4.08 -22.59
C ASP A 592 -23.95 2.74 -22.12
N SER A 593 -23.95 1.71 -22.97
CA SER A 593 -24.56 0.41 -22.70
C SER A 593 -23.87 -0.44 -21.63
N GLU A 594 -22.83 0.07 -20.93
CA GLU A 594 -21.98 -0.71 -20.02
C GLU A 594 -21.82 -0.14 -18.59
N MET A 595 -22.50 0.93 -18.20
CA MET A 595 -22.36 1.50 -16.84
C MET A 595 -23.55 1.16 -15.96
N ASN A 596 -23.44 0.05 -15.21
CA ASN A 596 -24.46 -0.38 -14.23
C ASN A 596 -24.26 0.26 -12.84
N LEU A 597 -23.26 1.14 -12.71
CA LEU A 597 -22.80 1.68 -11.44
C LEU A 597 -23.78 2.73 -10.91
N ARG A 598 -24.30 2.49 -9.70
CA ARG A 598 -25.27 3.35 -9.00
C ARG A 598 -24.65 4.12 -7.83
N LYS A 599 -23.64 3.55 -7.19
CA LYS A 599 -22.95 4.12 -6.02
C LYS A 599 -21.49 3.69 -5.98
N VAL A 600 -20.63 4.62 -5.56
CA VAL A 600 -19.21 4.38 -5.34
C VAL A 600 -18.81 4.84 -3.95
N ASP A 601 -18.25 3.95 -3.14
CA ASP A 601 -17.58 4.27 -1.87
C ASP A 601 -16.08 4.22 -2.08
N PHE A 602 -15.42 5.37 -1.99
CA PHE A 602 -13.99 5.51 -2.15
C PHE A 602 -13.30 5.69 -0.80
N ILE A 603 -12.58 4.65 -0.36
CA ILE A 603 -11.87 4.61 0.92
C ILE A 603 -10.36 4.72 0.66
N TRP A 604 -9.75 5.81 1.09
CA TRP A 604 -8.31 6.02 0.96
C TRP A 604 -7.61 6.05 2.32
N ILE A 605 -6.65 5.15 2.51
CA ILE A 605 -5.93 4.97 3.76
C ILE A 605 -4.46 5.37 3.57
N ASN A 606 -3.99 6.35 4.33
CA ASN A 606 -2.57 6.74 4.36
C ASN A 606 -2.04 6.76 5.78
N ARG A 607 -0.71 6.71 5.90
CA ARG A 607 -0.05 6.93 7.18
C ARG A 607 -0.07 8.40 7.53
N ASP A 608 0.49 9.25 6.67
CA ASP A 608 0.80 10.66 6.95
C ASP A 608 0.00 11.62 6.04
N GLN A 609 -0.27 12.84 6.52
CA GLN A 609 -1.03 13.88 5.80
C GLN A 609 -0.43 14.22 4.43
N LYS A 610 0.91 14.32 4.33
CA LYS A 610 1.62 14.66 3.08
C LYS A 610 1.32 13.71 1.93
N SER A 611 0.89 12.48 2.23
CA SER A 611 0.53 11.49 1.21
C SER A 611 -0.78 11.83 0.49
N PHE A 612 -1.62 12.68 1.07
CA PHE A 612 -2.87 13.14 0.46
C PHE A 612 -2.65 14.27 -0.55
N GLU A 613 -1.65 15.13 -0.35
CA GLU A 613 -1.45 16.40 -1.08
C GLU A 613 -1.51 16.25 -2.62
N TRP A 614 -0.83 15.26 -3.19
CA TRP A 614 -0.77 15.13 -4.64
C TRP A 614 -2.09 14.69 -5.29
N PHE A 615 -2.96 14.03 -4.53
CA PHE A 615 -4.22 13.49 -5.03
C PHE A 615 -5.42 14.36 -4.63
N VAL A 616 -5.27 15.20 -3.60
CA VAL A 616 -6.32 16.11 -3.11
C VAL A 616 -6.82 17.01 -4.23
N SER A 617 -5.94 17.55 -5.08
CA SER A 617 -6.36 18.40 -6.21
C SER A 617 -7.36 17.71 -7.15
N LEU A 618 -7.15 16.42 -7.42
CA LEU A 618 -8.09 15.63 -8.19
C LEU A 618 -9.38 15.45 -7.41
N LEU A 619 -9.31 15.01 -6.14
CA LEU A 619 -10.49 14.79 -5.29
C LEU A 619 -11.34 16.05 -5.12
N THR A 620 -10.73 17.23 -4.98
CA THR A 620 -11.43 18.52 -4.92
C THR A 620 -12.20 18.76 -6.21
N LYS A 621 -11.57 18.52 -7.36
CA LYS A 621 -12.25 18.60 -8.66
C LYS A 621 -13.41 17.62 -8.73
N LEU A 622 -13.21 16.36 -8.28
CA LEU A 622 -14.29 15.35 -8.25
C LEU A 622 -15.47 15.82 -7.38
N GLU A 623 -15.19 16.42 -6.23
CA GLU A 623 -16.22 16.86 -5.27
C GLU A 623 -16.97 18.11 -5.75
N MET A 624 -16.27 19.03 -6.43
CA MET A 624 -16.89 20.20 -7.04
C MET A 624 -17.86 19.80 -8.15
N ASP A 625 -17.46 18.89 -9.04
CA ASP A 625 -18.32 18.44 -10.15
C ASP A 625 -19.61 17.75 -9.68
N GLN A 626 -19.60 17.12 -8.50
CA GLN A 626 -20.77 16.47 -7.93
C GLN A 626 -21.69 17.40 -7.15
N ALA A 627 -21.19 18.56 -6.71
CA ALA A 627 -21.99 19.51 -5.93
C ALA A 627 -23.10 20.15 -6.77
N ASP A 628 -22.96 20.12 -8.10
CA ASP A 628 -23.88 20.74 -9.06
C ASP A 628 -25.02 19.78 -9.50
N GLU A 629 -24.93 18.48 -9.18
CA GLU A 629 -25.89 17.45 -9.59
C GLU A 629 -26.56 16.75 -8.38
N GLU A 630 -27.78 17.20 -8.06
CA GLU A 630 -28.93 16.46 -7.49
C GLU A 630 -29.27 16.39 -5.97
N PRO A 631 -30.59 16.22 -5.66
CA PRO A 631 -31.19 16.13 -4.30
C PRO A 631 -31.31 14.70 -3.72
N GLU A 632 -30.98 13.62 -4.45
CA GLU A 632 -31.22 12.21 -4.05
C GLU A 632 -30.01 11.47 -3.41
N GLY A 633 -28.97 12.21 -3.02
CA GLY A 633 -27.81 11.69 -2.30
C GLY A 633 -26.59 11.45 -3.20
N ARG A 634 -25.39 11.40 -2.58
CA ARG A 634 -24.11 11.45 -3.31
C ARG A 634 -23.78 10.13 -4.02
N PHE A 635 -23.56 10.20 -5.33
CA PHE A 635 -23.09 9.08 -6.15
C PHE A 635 -21.70 8.56 -5.75
N LEU A 636 -20.74 9.46 -5.50
CA LEU A 636 -19.42 9.12 -4.96
C LEU A 636 -19.36 9.59 -3.51
N GLU A 637 -19.10 8.66 -2.61
CA GLU A 637 -18.82 8.96 -1.23
C GLU A 637 -17.36 8.66 -0.93
N MET A 638 -16.65 9.66 -0.41
CA MET A 638 -15.23 9.55 -0.13
C MET A 638 -15.03 9.35 1.38
N HIS A 639 -14.03 8.56 1.74
CA HIS A 639 -13.65 8.31 3.13
C HIS A 639 -12.12 8.28 3.21
N MET A 640 -11.54 9.28 3.87
CA MET A 640 -10.09 9.36 4.05
C MET A 640 -9.75 8.91 5.46
N TYR A 641 -8.75 8.05 5.60
CA TYR A 641 -8.27 7.55 6.88
C TYR A 641 -6.78 7.80 7.02
N MET A 642 -6.39 8.43 8.13
CA MET A 642 -5.00 8.71 8.45
C MET A 642 -4.57 7.90 9.66
N THR A 643 -3.72 6.89 9.44
CA THR A 643 -3.38 5.90 10.46
C THR A 643 -2.24 6.31 11.40
N SER A 644 -1.48 7.37 11.08
CA SER A 644 -0.51 7.95 12.04
C SER A 644 -1.20 8.75 13.13
N ALA A 645 -2.36 9.34 12.84
CA ALA A 645 -3.14 10.03 13.85
C ALA A 645 -3.52 9.06 14.95
N LEU A 646 -3.34 9.55 16.17
CA LEU A 646 -3.61 8.84 17.42
C LEU A 646 -4.97 8.14 17.33
N SER A 647 -5.02 6.89 17.76
CA SER A 647 -6.24 6.11 17.71
C SER A 647 -7.28 6.70 18.67
N LYS A 648 -8.58 6.43 18.47
CA LYS A 648 -9.64 6.82 19.42
C LYS A 648 -9.40 6.34 20.87
N ASN A 649 -8.42 5.45 21.08
CA ASN A 649 -8.06 4.88 22.36
C ASN A 649 -6.90 5.63 23.05
N ASP A 650 -6.22 6.55 22.37
CA ASP A 650 -5.18 7.37 22.96
C ASP A 650 -5.82 8.61 23.59
N MET A 651 -5.56 8.85 24.87
CA MET A 651 -6.11 10.01 25.59
C MET A 651 -5.79 11.36 24.93
N LYS A 652 -4.67 11.43 24.19
CA LYS A 652 -4.22 12.56 23.38
C LYS A 652 -5.07 12.80 22.11
N ALA A 653 -5.74 11.77 21.60
CA ALA A 653 -6.50 11.83 20.34
C ALA A 653 -7.86 12.50 20.49
N ILE A 654 -8.45 12.38 21.68
CA ILE A 654 -9.85 12.75 21.95
C ILE A 654 -10.04 14.27 21.81
N GLY A 655 -9.22 15.07 22.51
CA GLY A 655 -9.30 16.53 22.45
C GLY A 655 -9.03 17.08 21.05
N LEU A 656 -7.99 16.54 20.39
CA LEU A 656 -7.68 16.91 19.00
C LEU A 656 -8.80 16.52 18.02
N GLN A 657 -9.38 15.33 18.16
CA GLN A 657 -10.47 14.87 17.29
C GLN A 657 -11.73 15.72 17.48
N MET A 658 -12.06 16.09 18.72
CA MET A 658 -13.18 16.99 19.03
C MET A 658 -12.95 18.39 18.46
N ALA A 659 -11.76 18.95 18.61
CA ALA A 659 -11.43 20.26 18.06
C ALA A 659 -11.56 20.25 16.52
N LEU A 660 -11.04 19.21 15.86
CA LEU A 660 -11.21 19.01 14.41
C LEU A 660 -12.70 18.82 14.03
N ASP A 661 -13.50 18.18 14.88
CA ASP A 661 -14.95 18.03 14.71
C ASP A 661 -15.71 19.37 14.78
N LEU A 662 -15.36 20.22 15.74
CA LEU A 662 -15.97 21.54 15.93
C LEU A 662 -15.63 22.47 14.77
N LEU A 663 -14.35 22.52 14.37
CA LEU A 663 -13.95 23.27 13.18
C LEU A 663 -14.63 22.79 11.91
N ALA A 664 -14.73 21.48 11.70
CA ALA A 664 -15.40 20.93 10.52
C ALA A 664 -16.90 21.29 10.49
N LYS A 665 -17.57 21.35 11.65
CA LYS A 665 -18.95 21.83 11.75
C LYS A 665 -19.07 23.32 11.44
N LYS A 666 -18.12 24.15 11.88
CA LYS A 666 -18.07 25.60 11.64
C LYS A 666 -17.79 25.91 10.16
N GLU A 667 -16.78 25.27 9.56
CA GLU A 667 -16.34 25.55 8.17
C GLU A 667 -17.07 24.74 7.09
N LYS A 668 -17.79 23.66 7.46
CA LYS A 668 -18.35 22.65 6.51
C LYS A 668 -17.30 22.06 5.55
N ARG A 669 -16.02 22.11 5.93
CA ARG A 669 -14.87 21.57 5.19
C ARG A 669 -13.90 20.91 6.17
N ASP A 670 -13.11 19.98 5.67
CA ASP A 670 -12.06 19.28 6.37
C ASP A 670 -10.83 20.20 6.51
N SER A 671 -10.36 20.40 7.73
CA SER A 671 -9.21 21.26 8.01
C SER A 671 -7.87 20.66 7.56
N ILE A 672 -7.81 19.34 7.36
CA ILE A 672 -6.59 18.60 6.96
C ILE A 672 -6.42 18.61 5.44
N THR A 673 -7.49 18.37 4.69
CA THR A 673 -7.44 18.22 3.22
C THR A 673 -8.14 19.34 2.44
N GLY A 674 -8.96 20.16 3.11
CA GLY A 674 -9.77 21.20 2.47
C GLY A 674 -11.02 20.69 1.72
N LEU A 675 -11.26 19.38 1.72
CA LEU A 675 -12.43 18.74 1.10
C LEU A 675 -13.69 18.88 1.96
N ARG A 676 -14.91 18.79 1.40
CA ARG A 676 -16.13 18.69 2.23
C ARG A 676 -16.19 17.34 2.96
N THR A 677 -15.55 16.34 2.38
CA THR A 677 -15.37 15.02 2.96
C THR A 677 -14.34 15.06 4.09
N ARG A 678 -14.74 14.62 5.29
CA ARG A 678 -13.89 14.61 6.49
C ARG A 678 -12.83 13.50 6.46
N THR A 679 -11.61 13.85 6.88
CA THR A 679 -10.55 12.88 7.19
C THR A 679 -10.77 12.26 8.58
N GLN A 680 -10.87 10.94 8.65
CA GLN A 680 -11.04 10.19 9.90
C GLN A 680 -9.67 9.80 10.47
N PRO A 681 -9.35 10.15 11.73
CA PRO A 681 -8.13 9.71 12.39
C PRO A 681 -8.20 8.21 12.73
N GLY A 682 -7.04 7.57 12.68
CA GLY A 682 -6.89 6.15 13.02
C GLY A 682 -7.25 5.19 11.88
N ARG A 683 -7.46 3.92 12.24
CA ARG A 683 -7.74 2.84 11.28
C ARG A 683 -9.25 2.70 11.06
N PRO A 684 -9.70 2.35 9.84
CA PRO A 684 -11.11 2.09 9.58
C PRO A 684 -11.65 0.95 10.45
N GLU A 685 -12.80 1.19 11.06
CA GLU A 685 -13.59 0.15 11.74
C GLU A 685 -14.38 -0.65 10.68
N TRP A 686 -13.72 -1.60 10.02
CA TRP A 686 -14.26 -2.32 8.85
C TRP A 686 -15.67 -2.90 9.04
N ARG A 687 -16.00 -3.35 10.26
CA ARG A 687 -17.35 -3.85 10.60
C ARG A 687 -18.40 -2.76 10.43
N LYS A 688 -18.17 -1.56 10.98
CA LYS A 688 -19.09 -0.43 10.88
C LYS A 688 -19.17 0.10 9.45
N VAL A 689 -18.02 0.20 8.78
CA VAL A 689 -17.96 0.64 7.38
C VAL A 689 -18.77 -0.29 6.48
N PHE A 690 -18.56 -1.61 6.58
CA PHE A 690 -19.26 -2.58 5.72
C PHE A 690 -20.72 -2.77 6.10
N GLN A 691 -21.06 -2.60 7.38
CA GLN A 691 -22.44 -2.54 7.83
C GLN A 691 -23.18 -1.38 7.17
N LYS A 692 -22.61 -0.17 7.20
CA LYS A 692 -23.17 1.01 6.54
C LYS A 692 -23.38 0.77 5.03
N VAL A 693 -22.34 0.28 4.34
CA VAL A 693 -22.40 -0.07 2.91
C VAL A 693 -23.53 -1.08 2.63
N SER A 694 -23.71 -2.07 3.51
CA SER A 694 -24.80 -3.06 3.38
C SER A 694 -26.18 -2.45 3.61
N GLU A 695 -26.32 -1.47 4.50
CA GLU A 695 -27.58 -0.81 4.85
C GLU A 695 -28.08 0.12 3.74
N GLU A 696 -27.17 0.68 2.94
CA GLU A 696 -27.51 1.55 1.80
C GLU A 696 -28.26 0.83 0.66
N LYS A 697 -28.16 -0.51 0.58
CA LYS A 697 -28.90 -1.38 -0.36
C LYS A 697 -28.84 -0.90 -1.83
N LYS A 698 -27.67 -0.44 -2.30
CA LYS A 698 -27.48 0.06 -3.68
C LYS A 698 -27.17 -1.02 -4.73
N GLY A 699 -27.44 -2.28 -4.41
CA GLY A 699 -27.27 -3.42 -5.33
C GLY A 699 -26.18 -4.39 -4.87
N LYS A 700 -25.68 -5.20 -5.80
CA LYS A 700 -24.60 -6.16 -5.51
C LYS A 700 -23.27 -5.44 -5.27
N VAL A 701 -22.75 -5.59 -4.05
CA VAL A 701 -21.51 -4.94 -3.60
C VAL A 701 -20.27 -5.67 -4.09
N HIS A 702 -19.42 -4.95 -4.81
CA HIS A 702 -18.09 -5.40 -5.23
C HIS A 702 -17.01 -4.52 -4.60
N VAL A 703 -16.12 -5.13 -3.82
CA VAL A 703 -15.02 -4.47 -3.12
C VAL A 703 -13.73 -4.66 -3.90
N PHE A 704 -13.13 -3.56 -4.35
CA PHE A 704 -11.86 -3.51 -5.05
C PHE A 704 -10.79 -2.98 -4.09
N TYR A 705 -9.72 -3.73 -3.89
CA TYR A 705 -8.67 -3.39 -2.94
C TYR A 705 -7.29 -3.34 -3.60
N CYS A 706 -6.57 -2.25 -3.35
CA CYS A 706 -5.17 -2.10 -3.75
C CYS A 706 -4.32 -1.59 -2.58
N GLY A 707 -3.37 -2.41 -2.12
CA GLY A 707 -2.52 -2.09 -0.97
C GLY A 707 -1.83 -3.30 -0.33
N SER A 708 -1.44 -3.16 0.95
CA SER A 708 -0.66 -4.17 1.66
C SER A 708 -1.38 -5.54 1.73
N PRO A 709 -0.66 -6.67 1.57
CA PRO A 709 -1.26 -8.00 1.69
C PRO A 709 -1.84 -8.31 3.06
N ALA A 710 -1.33 -7.68 4.13
CA ALA A 710 -1.84 -7.87 5.48
C ALA A 710 -3.26 -7.29 5.62
N LEU A 711 -3.47 -6.06 5.15
CA LEU A 711 -4.78 -5.42 5.18
C LEU A 711 -5.76 -6.12 4.20
N ALA A 712 -5.29 -6.59 3.04
CA ALA A 712 -6.11 -7.38 2.13
C ALA A 712 -6.76 -8.60 2.80
N LYS A 713 -6.03 -9.30 3.70
CA LYS A 713 -6.56 -10.46 4.44
C LYS A 713 -7.71 -10.06 5.38
N VAL A 714 -7.56 -8.93 6.06
CA VAL A 714 -8.59 -8.39 6.99
C VAL A 714 -9.84 -8.00 6.22
N ILE A 715 -9.69 -7.22 5.15
CA ILE A 715 -10.82 -6.79 4.30
C ILE A 715 -11.53 -7.98 3.68
N LYS A 716 -10.77 -8.96 3.17
CA LYS A 716 -11.32 -10.19 2.59
C LYS A 716 -12.18 -10.95 3.61
N ALA A 717 -11.71 -11.08 4.85
CA ALA A 717 -12.48 -11.74 5.91
C ALA A 717 -13.79 -11.02 6.22
N HIS A 718 -13.81 -9.69 6.21
CA HIS A 718 -15.05 -8.93 6.35
C HIS A 718 -15.95 -9.05 5.12
N CYS A 719 -15.41 -9.03 3.91
CA CYS A 719 -16.21 -9.26 2.69
C CYS A 719 -16.93 -10.61 2.75
N GLU A 720 -16.25 -11.66 3.24
CA GLU A 720 -16.85 -12.99 3.41
C GLU A 720 -17.97 -13.01 4.46
N GLN A 721 -17.88 -12.19 5.51
CA GLN A 721 -18.93 -12.05 6.53
C GLN A 721 -20.18 -11.36 5.98
N PHE A 722 -20.01 -10.32 5.17
CA PHE A 722 -21.11 -9.54 4.59
C PHE A 722 -21.59 -10.05 3.22
N GLY A 723 -20.98 -11.11 2.68
CA GLY A 723 -21.33 -11.67 1.36
C GLY A 723 -20.90 -10.81 0.17
N PHE A 724 -19.93 -9.91 0.35
CA PHE A 724 -19.41 -9.04 -0.70
C PHE A 724 -18.39 -9.76 -1.57
N SER A 725 -18.35 -9.42 -2.87
CA SER A 725 -17.32 -9.94 -3.77
C SER A 725 -16.03 -9.14 -3.61
N PHE A 726 -14.90 -9.82 -3.42
CA PHE A 726 -13.61 -9.18 -3.16
C PHE A 726 -12.62 -9.36 -4.32
N TYR A 727 -12.11 -8.25 -4.83
CA TYR A 727 -11.14 -8.17 -5.90
C TYR A 727 -9.87 -7.50 -5.39
N LYS A 728 -8.73 -8.20 -5.52
CA LYS A 728 -7.44 -7.68 -5.08
C LYS A 728 -6.56 -7.33 -6.27
N GLU A 729 -6.03 -6.12 -6.25
CA GLU A 729 -4.94 -5.71 -7.12
C GLU A 729 -3.58 -5.86 -6.42
N ASN A 730 -2.54 -6.11 -7.22
CA ASN A 730 -1.16 -6.13 -6.75
C ASN A 730 -0.35 -5.24 -7.69
N PHE A 731 0.11 -4.10 -7.19
CA PHE A 731 1.09 -3.23 -7.84
C PHE A 731 2.24 -2.98 -6.88
#